data_AF-A0A1Y0G297-F1
#
_entry.id   AF-A0A1Y0G297-F1
#
_cell.length_a   1.000
_cell.length_b   1.000
_cell.length_c   1.000
_cell.angle_alpha   90.00
_cell.angle_beta   90.00
_cell.angle_gamma   90.00
#
_symmetry.space_group_name_H-M   'P 1'
#
loop_
_entity.id
_entity.type
_entity.pdbx_description
1 polymer ?
#
loop_
_entity_poly.entity_id
_entity_poly.type
_entity_poly.pdbx_seq_one_letter_code
_entity_poly.pdbx_strand_id
1 'polypeptide(L)'
;MKNFSIYLLLIAILGLTACGGDDGFPQNGNGSGGSASSVPTSSSSSASSSLPPIDPGELPDQDGDGISDITDNCPLIANTDQADDDADGIGNACDNDTDGDNVVNLLDNCPTTGNPAQVDTDNDGIGDACDTDLDNDNIPNDEDNCPLVANADQADQDDDGIGDVCDSDSDGDGIPNASDNCPTNANADQLDTDSDDIGDVCDTNTDTDGDGIDDGEDNCPLISNSAQEDTDNDGIGNPCDDDHDNDGVTNDTDNCPNTPNADQADLNNDGVGDVCDNDTDGDGITNTLDNCPLVANPDQLDTDNDTLGDACDDDRDGDGISNTTDNCPSIANLNQMDSDGDGIGDVCDTDRDGDGIDNTADNCPNTANPDQTDTDGDGTGDLCDDNTDSDNDGIDDASDNCPLIANDDQADLDNNGVGDACDTDIDGDGVLNPVDNCPLVANTDQADLDGDGQGNACDTDLDGDGVANDTDNCPLLTNADQTDTDDDGIGDLCDTDLDGDGIINTLDNCPLAANADQLDTDNDGLGDACDANTDSDDDGIDDASDNCPLIANTDQADADSDGIGDACDNDLDGDGVVNASDNCPTTANADQTDTDADGIGDLCDPLTDSDDDGIDDALDNCPLVANPLQTDTDGDAIGDSCDTDTDNDGVLNDSDNCPLVANPGQEDGDGDDIGDACDTDSDGDGITNDLDNCPLVANADQLDADGDNIGDVCDDDLDGDGVTNALDNCPINNNPSQADIDGDGIGDACDPVENVACGPGLLFEPVLGASTSVDTGLRGVLCIGCGVLNPANLVNTLDDAAVMSTPVAVAASVWASVEDTAMTYTGNQRVGFLVSLPVGVLDLSLLNSLEITTYLDGVAQESSASGGLLGLQLLNLTGDATRQMVIMETTADFDEAEIEKAAVLGALSNLNVYAMCVAPPPL
;
A
#
# COMPACT_ATOMS: atom_id res chain seq x y z
N MET A 1 30.61 8.35 -0.61
CA MET A 1 31.59 9.46 -0.41
C MET A 1 30.85 10.62 0.24
N LYS A 2 31.49 11.32 1.21
CA LYS A 2 31.01 12.36 2.17
C LYS A 2 30.59 11.76 3.53
N ASN A 3 31.54 11.55 4.47
CA ASN A 3 32.07 12.44 5.54
C ASN A 3 31.16 12.49 6.78
N PHE A 4 31.32 11.61 7.79
CA PHE A 4 32.20 11.69 8.98
C PHE A 4 32.18 13.01 9.79
N SER A 5 31.62 12.96 11.01
CA SER A 5 32.27 13.53 12.21
C SER A 5 31.75 12.93 13.53
N ILE A 6 32.73 12.43 14.28
CA ILE A 6 32.71 11.85 15.62
C ILE A 6 32.89 12.97 16.66
N TYR A 7 32.28 12.84 17.84
CA TYR A 7 32.94 13.20 19.10
C TYR A 7 32.73 12.13 20.16
N LEU A 8 33.86 11.71 20.75
CA LEU A 8 34.05 10.71 21.78
C LEU A 8 34.56 11.42 23.05
N LEU A 9 34.11 11.04 24.24
CA LEU A 9 34.97 11.13 25.44
C LEU A 9 34.74 9.96 26.43
N LEU A 10 35.88 9.35 26.75
CA LEU A 10 36.25 8.16 27.54
C LEU A 10 35.79 8.11 29.02
N ILE A 11 35.33 6.95 29.56
CA ILE A 11 36.01 5.77 30.22
C ILE A 11 36.24 5.88 31.75
N ALA A 12 35.70 4.89 32.51
CA ALA A 12 36.37 4.01 33.51
C ALA A 12 35.31 3.10 34.21
N ILE A 13 35.16 1.79 33.92
CA ILE A 13 35.91 0.55 34.31
C ILE A 13 35.50 -0.08 35.68
N LEU A 14 35.01 -1.34 35.57
CA LEU A 14 34.91 -2.52 36.49
C LEU A 14 33.44 -2.97 36.69
N GLY A 15 32.95 -4.19 36.41
CA GLY A 15 33.49 -5.46 35.89
C GLY A 15 32.63 -6.62 36.42
N LEU A 16 31.89 -7.32 35.52
CA LEU A 16 31.24 -8.67 35.57
C LEU A 16 30.48 -9.09 36.87
N THR A 17 29.24 -9.58 36.83
CA THR A 17 28.81 -10.93 36.37
C THR A 17 27.26 -10.99 36.17
N ALA A 18 26.77 -12.05 35.53
CA ALA A 18 25.55 -12.28 34.73
C ALA A 18 24.14 -12.35 35.37
N CYS A 19 23.14 -12.37 34.47
CA CYS A 19 21.79 -13.02 34.45
C CYS A 19 20.48 -12.22 34.71
N GLY A 20 19.48 -12.49 33.84
CA GLY A 20 18.04 -12.14 33.90
C GLY A 20 17.68 -10.73 33.42
N GLY A 21 16.75 -10.46 32.51
CA GLY A 21 15.52 -11.15 32.11
C GLY A 21 14.43 -10.07 32.02
N ASP A 22 13.87 -9.89 30.82
CA ASP A 22 12.60 -9.25 30.39
C ASP A 22 11.44 -9.30 31.42
N ASP A 23 10.32 -8.58 31.42
CA ASP A 23 9.63 -7.49 30.70
C ASP A 23 8.44 -7.16 31.68
N GLY A 24 7.74 -6.03 31.76
CA GLY A 24 7.49 -4.99 30.79
C GLY A 24 6.07 -5.03 30.22
N PHE A 25 4.97 -4.94 31.00
CA PHE A 25 3.66 -4.51 30.43
C PHE A 25 2.80 -3.58 31.34
N PRO A 26 1.97 -2.68 30.74
CA PRO A 26 1.39 -1.49 31.37
C PRO A 26 -0.15 -1.51 31.52
N GLN A 27 -0.75 -0.32 31.71
CA GLN A 27 -2.09 -0.06 32.25
C GLN A 27 -3.27 0.05 31.25
N ASN A 28 -4.46 -0.31 31.77
CA ASN A 28 -5.83 0.28 31.66
C ASN A 28 -6.38 0.90 30.36
N GLY A 29 -7.62 0.50 30.02
CA GLY A 29 -8.75 1.46 29.90
C GLY A 29 -9.91 1.12 28.94
N ASN A 30 -11.15 1.08 29.49
CA ASN A 30 -12.50 1.21 28.88
C ASN A 30 -12.97 0.15 27.86
N GLY A 31 -14.22 -0.33 27.80
CA GLY A 31 -15.48 0.01 28.47
C GLY A 31 -16.63 -0.11 27.46
N SER A 32 -17.67 -0.93 27.71
CA SER A 32 -18.99 -0.85 27.03
C SER A 32 -20.04 -1.76 27.68
N GLY A 33 -21.27 -1.23 27.84
CA GLY A 33 -22.45 -1.99 28.28
C GLY A 33 -23.46 -1.14 29.05
N GLY A 34 -24.28 -0.36 28.33
CA GLY A 34 -25.18 0.67 28.86
C GLY A 34 -26.59 0.26 29.26
N SER A 35 -27.27 1.29 29.81
CA SER A 35 -28.72 1.59 29.80
C SER A 35 -29.71 0.65 30.50
N ALA A 36 -30.74 1.09 31.22
CA ALA A 36 -31.21 2.37 31.78
C ALA A 36 -32.46 2.01 32.64
N SER A 37 -32.84 2.85 33.61
CA SER A 37 -34.22 3.40 33.72
C SER A 37 -34.65 3.79 35.16
N SER A 38 -35.04 5.06 35.26
CA SER A 38 -36.10 5.63 36.10
C SER A 38 -35.87 5.90 37.60
N VAL A 39 -35.79 7.20 37.91
CA VAL A 39 -36.08 7.83 39.21
C VAL A 39 -37.58 8.21 39.21
N PRO A 40 -38.32 8.09 40.33
CA PRO A 40 -38.68 9.30 41.07
C PRO A 40 -38.79 9.18 42.61
N THR A 41 -38.66 10.35 43.21
CA THR A 41 -38.85 10.82 44.59
C THR A 41 -40.02 10.25 45.41
N SER A 42 -39.84 10.05 46.73
CA SER A 42 -40.60 10.76 47.80
C SER A 42 -40.35 10.26 49.25
N SER A 43 -39.89 11.19 50.10
CA SER A 43 -40.41 11.55 51.46
C SER A 43 -40.50 10.55 52.65
N SER A 44 -39.59 10.79 53.60
CA SER A 44 -39.81 11.30 55.00
C SER A 44 -40.38 10.44 56.16
N SER A 45 -39.61 10.47 57.26
CA SER A 45 -39.93 10.63 58.71
C SER A 45 -39.31 9.52 59.57
N SER A 46 -38.68 9.72 60.74
CA SER A 46 -38.41 10.82 61.68
C SER A 46 -37.35 10.26 62.68
N ALA A 47 -36.38 10.98 63.24
CA ALA A 47 -36.58 12.00 64.25
C ALA A 47 -35.27 12.72 64.62
N SER A 48 -35.43 13.97 65.02
CA SER A 48 -34.45 14.86 65.66
C SER A 48 -34.11 14.42 67.09
N SER A 49 -32.86 14.58 67.53
CA SER A 49 -32.54 15.57 68.58
C SER A 49 -31.06 15.60 69.01
N SER A 50 -30.51 16.83 68.94
CA SER A 50 -29.52 17.46 69.83
C SER A 50 -28.12 16.85 70.03
N LEU A 51 -27.11 17.65 69.63
CA LEU A 51 -25.70 17.55 69.97
C LEU A 51 -25.40 17.61 71.48
N PRO A 52 -24.30 16.95 71.92
CA PRO A 52 -23.36 17.47 72.90
C PRO A 52 -21.93 17.65 72.31
N PRO A 53 -20.97 18.23 73.05
CA PRO A 53 -19.89 19.08 72.52
C PRO A 53 -18.55 18.36 72.28
N ILE A 54 -17.64 19.04 71.57
CA ILE A 54 -16.20 18.70 71.46
C ILE A 54 -15.57 18.71 72.86
N ASP A 55 -14.92 17.61 73.23
CA ASP A 55 -14.04 17.44 74.40
C ASP A 55 -12.58 17.30 73.89
N PRO A 56 -11.57 18.01 74.44
CA PRO A 56 -10.20 17.96 73.96
C PRO A 56 -9.44 16.81 74.65
N GLY A 57 -9.24 15.69 73.96
CA GLY A 57 -8.51 14.56 74.55
C GLY A 57 -8.25 13.30 73.74
N GLU A 58 -8.75 13.13 72.50
CA GLU A 58 -8.36 11.96 71.68
C GLU A 58 -7.09 12.27 70.89
N LEU A 59 -6.07 11.46 71.16
CA LEU A 59 -4.83 11.41 70.37
C LEU A 59 -5.16 10.73 69.04
N PRO A 60 -4.49 11.11 67.93
CA PRO A 60 -4.70 10.47 66.64
C PRO A 60 -4.35 8.98 66.71
N ASP A 61 -5.15 8.19 65.98
CA ASP A 61 -5.06 6.73 65.77
C ASP A 61 -5.34 6.57 64.25
N GLN A 62 -4.28 6.37 63.48
CA GLN A 62 -4.26 6.52 62.02
C GLN A 62 -4.69 5.24 61.29
N ASP A 63 -4.46 4.06 61.87
CA ASP A 63 -4.88 2.78 61.30
C ASP A 63 -6.15 2.20 61.94
N GLY A 64 -6.62 2.80 63.04
CA GLY A 64 -7.92 2.53 63.64
C GLY A 64 -7.98 1.25 64.47
N ASP A 65 -6.83 0.76 64.93
CA ASP A 65 -6.74 -0.47 65.71
C ASP A 65 -7.10 -0.29 67.20
N GLY A 66 -7.23 0.97 67.65
CA GLY A 66 -7.60 1.34 69.02
C GLY A 66 -6.41 1.67 69.92
N ILE A 67 -5.18 1.65 69.41
CA ILE A 67 -3.96 2.20 70.02
C ILE A 67 -3.67 3.55 69.37
N SER A 68 -3.28 4.56 70.16
CA SER A 68 -2.96 5.87 69.58
C SER A 68 -1.57 5.88 68.93
N ASP A 69 -1.37 6.65 67.84
CA ASP A 69 -0.12 6.73 67.06
C ASP A 69 1.14 6.95 67.92
N ILE A 70 1.03 7.58 69.10
CA ILE A 70 2.17 7.87 69.97
C ILE A 70 2.58 6.71 70.89
N THR A 71 1.73 5.68 70.98
CA THR A 71 1.92 4.46 71.77
C THR A 71 1.91 3.21 70.91
N ASP A 72 1.61 3.38 69.63
CA ASP A 72 1.56 2.32 68.65
C ASP A 72 2.97 2.05 68.10
N ASN A 73 3.44 0.81 68.22
CA ASN A 73 4.71 0.38 67.62
C ASN A 73 4.57 0.02 66.13
N CYS A 74 3.36 0.04 65.56
CA CYS A 74 3.09 0.07 64.13
C CYS A 74 2.02 1.11 63.74
N PRO A 75 2.29 2.43 63.84
CA PRO A 75 1.27 3.51 63.68
C PRO A 75 0.49 3.58 62.34
N LEU A 76 0.82 2.73 61.38
CA LEU A 76 0.21 2.65 60.05
C LEU A 76 -0.36 1.26 59.74
N ILE A 77 -0.11 0.26 60.58
CA ILE A 77 -0.46 -1.14 60.36
C ILE A 77 -1.07 -1.69 61.65
N ALA A 78 -2.39 -1.86 61.64
CA ALA A 78 -3.17 -2.27 62.80
C ALA A 78 -2.59 -3.53 63.48
N ASN A 79 -2.13 -3.40 64.71
CA ASN A 79 -1.51 -4.46 65.51
C ASN A 79 -1.90 -4.33 67.00
N THR A 80 -3.13 -4.71 67.31
CA THR A 80 -3.73 -4.52 68.64
C THR A 80 -3.01 -5.23 69.81
N ASP A 81 -2.11 -6.18 69.54
CA ASP A 81 -1.31 -6.89 70.56
C ASP A 81 0.02 -6.20 70.88
N GLN A 82 0.48 -5.30 70.01
CA GLN A 82 1.72 -4.54 70.14
C GLN A 82 2.92 -5.46 70.42
N ALA A 83 2.93 -6.66 69.80
CA ALA A 83 4.06 -7.59 69.90
C ALA A 83 5.32 -6.96 69.28
N ASP A 84 6.45 -7.16 69.93
CA ASP A 84 7.75 -6.54 69.68
C ASP A 84 8.80 -7.47 70.31
N ASP A 85 9.15 -8.52 69.57
CA ASP A 85 9.92 -9.66 70.08
C ASP A 85 11.39 -9.28 70.31
N ASP A 86 11.96 -8.38 69.51
CA ASP A 86 13.32 -7.88 69.66
C ASP A 86 13.43 -6.62 70.55
N ALA A 87 12.29 -6.00 70.87
CA ALA A 87 12.14 -4.83 71.73
C ALA A 87 12.84 -3.57 71.18
N ASP A 88 12.99 -3.42 69.86
CA ASP A 88 13.58 -2.24 69.22
C ASP A 88 12.60 -1.05 69.15
N GLY A 89 11.31 -1.33 69.37
CA GLY A 89 10.21 -0.36 69.37
C GLY A 89 9.41 -0.31 68.08
N ILE A 90 9.69 -1.18 67.12
CA ILE A 90 8.86 -1.50 65.94
C ILE A 90 8.10 -2.79 66.27
N GLY A 91 6.80 -2.84 65.96
CA GLY A 91 6.03 -4.06 66.25
C GLY A 91 6.28 -5.15 65.21
N ASN A 92 6.20 -6.42 65.61
CA ASN A 92 6.39 -7.58 64.70
C ASN A 92 5.57 -7.47 63.39
N ALA A 93 4.39 -6.87 63.46
CA ALA A 93 3.50 -6.69 62.31
C ALA A 93 4.05 -5.73 61.23
N CYS A 94 5.01 -4.88 61.59
CA CYS A 94 5.66 -3.91 60.71
C CYS A 94 7.19 -3.97 60.77
N ASP A 95 7.75 -4.96 61.49
CA ASP A 95 9.18 -5.23 61.56
C ASP A 95 9.62 -6.19 60.45
N ASN A 96 10.78 -5.92 59.85
CA ASN A 96 11.38 -6.78 58.84
C ASN A 96 12.53 -7.65 59.38
N ASP A 97 12.83 -7.57 60.67
CA ASP A 97 13.79 -8.37 61.44
C ASP A 97 13.20 -8.64 62.84
N THR A 98 12.29 -9.63 62.93
CA THR A 98 11.39 -9.77 64.09
C THR A 98 12.13 -10.17 65.38
N ASP A 99 13.29 -10.81 65.28
CA ASP A 99 14.06 -11.27 66.43
C ASP A 99 15.37 -10.49 66.67
N GLY A 100 15.64 -9.48 65.84
CA GLY A 100 16.71 -8.51 65.99
C GLY A 100 18.11 -9.11 65.85
N ASP A 101 18.22 -10.23 65.16
CA ASP A 101 19.47 -10.97 64.99
C ASP A 101 20.32 -10.43 63.82
N ASN A 102 19.77 -9.46 63.07
CA ASN A 102 20.31 -8.80 61.88
C ASN A 102 20.18 -9.62 60.57
N VAL A 103 19.31 -10.62 60.55
CA VAL A 103 18.86 -11.32 59.35
C VAL A 103 17.41 -10.93 59.10
N VAL A 104 17.11 -10.43 57.90
CA VAL A 104 15.74 -10.03 57.58
C VAL A 104 14.84 -11.27 57.52
N ASN A 105 13.59 -11.17 57.98
CA ASN A 105 12.64 -12.29 58.10
C ASN A 105 12.52 -13.18 56.83
N LEU A 106 12.74 -12.60 55.64
CA LEU A 106 12.69 -13.33 54.36
C LEU A 106 13.89 -14.25 54.14
N LEU A 107 15.03 -13.95 54.76
CA LEU A 107 16.30 -14.68 54.64
C LEU A 107 16.66 -15.40 55.94
N ASP A 108 15.77 -15.38 56.92
CA ASP A 108 15.97 -15.94 58.24
C ASP A 108 15.31 -17.33 58.32
N ASN A 109 16.10 -18.38 58.54
CA ASN A 109 15.62 -19.74 58.72
C ASN A 109 15.14 -20.03 60.16
N CYS A 110 15.24 -19.06 61.07
CA CYS A 110 14.49 -19.02 62.32
C CYS A 110 13.90 -17.62 62.60
N PRO A 111 12.86 -17.16 61.85
CA PRO A 111 12.33 -15.78 61.85
C PRO A 111 11.85 -15.17 63.18
N THR A 112 11.89 -15.93 64.28
CA THR A 112 11.42 -15.53 65.60
C THR A 112 12.40 -15.94 66.71
N THR A 113 13.55 -16.50 66.35
CA THR A 113 14.55 -17.05 67.27
C THR A 113 15.94 -16.78 66.74
N GLY A 114 16.54 -15.69 67.24
CA GLY A 114 17.77 -15.17 66.68
C GLY A 114 18.88 -16.21 66.55
N ASN A 115 19.28 -16.44 65.31
CA ASN A 115 20.34 -17.33 64.90
C ASN A 115 21.17 -16.69 63.77
N PRO A 116 22.01 -15.67 64.08
CA PRO A 116 22.70 -14.88 63.06
C PRO A 116 23.65 -15.65 62.14
N ALA A 117 23.94 -16.91 62.50
CA ALA A 117 24.80 -17.81 61.74
C ALA A 117 24.02 -18.65 60.71
N GLN A 118 22.68 -18.70 60.80
CA GLN A 118 21.78 -19.38 59.86
C GLN A 118 22.23 -20.82 59.58
N VAL A 119 22.67 -21.52 60.65
CA VAL A 119 23.13 -22.90 60.55
C VAL A 119 21.90 -23.79 60.41
N ASP A 120 22.00 -24.73 59.49
CA ASP A 120 20.97 -25.66 59.07
C ASP A 120 21.70 -26.97 58.75
N THR A 121 21.66 -27.92 59.69
CA THR A 121 22.50 -29.12 59.68
C THR A 121 22.07 -30.12 58.61
N ASP A 122 20.77 -30.23 58.35
CA ASP A 122 20.17 -31.15 57.39
C ASP A 122 19.67 -30.46 56.10
N ASN A 123 19.67 -29.13 56.06
CA ASN A 123 19.30 -28.27 54.92
C ASN A 123 17.81 -28.32 54.56
N ASP A 124 16.94 -28.53 55.53
CA ASP A 124 15.49 -28.57 55.31
C ASP A 124 14.82 -27.17 55.24
N GLY A 125 15.60 -26.13 55.55
CA GLY A 125 15.18 -24.74 55.55
C GLY A 125 14.71 -24.21 56.90
N ILE A 126 14.76 -25.03 57.95
CA ILE A 126 14.58 -24.65 59.35
C ILE A 126 15.98 -24.59 59.98
N GLY A 127 16.32 -23.48 60.66
CA GLY A 127 17.63 -23.38 61.29
C GLY A 127 17.75 -24.26 62.54
N ASP A 128 18.95 -24.76 62.84
CA ASP A 128 19.25 -25.59 64.02
C ASP A 128 18.70 -25.02 65.35
N ALA A 129 18.57 -23.68 65.43
CA ALA A 129 18.11 -22.98 66.62
C ALA A 129 16.60 -23.16 66.88
N CYS A 130 15.83 -23.49 65.86
CA CYS A 130 14.38 -23.70 65.90
C CYS A 130 13.94 -25.06 65.35
N ASP A 131 14.88 -25.91 64.94
CA ASP A 131 14.63 -27.27 64.49
C ASP A 131 14.38 -28.25 65.65
N THR A 132 13.47 -29.20 65.44
CA THR A 132 13.13 -30.27 66.37
C THR A 132 13.75 -31.62 66.03
N ASP A 133 14.36 -31.76 64.85
CA ASP A 133 14.97 -32.98 64.32
C ASP A 133 16.17 -32.57 63.44
N LEU A 134 17.39 -32.54 64.01
CA LEU A 134 18.56 -31.88 63.40
C LEU A 134 19.23 -32.67 62.27
N ASP A 135 18.93 -33.96 62.14
CA ASP A 135 19.49 -34.83 61.10
C ASP A 135 18.42 -35.51 60.23
N ASN A 136 17.16 -35.15 60.47
CA ASN A 136 16.00 -35.50 59.66
C ASN A 136 15.76 -37.02 59.55
N ASP A 137 16.13 -37.78 60.59
CA ASP A 137 15.91 -39.23 60.65
C ASP A 137 14.53 -39.62 61.22
N ASN A 138 13.69 -38.61 61.50
CA ASN A 138 12.36 -38.68 62.07
C ASN A 138 12.32 -39.05 63.56
N ILE A 139 13.45 -38.97 64.27
CA ILE A 139 13.52 -39.07 65.72
C ILE A 139 13.77 -37.66 66.30
N PRO A 140 12.87 -37.14 67.14
CA PRO A 140 13.08 -35.83 67.76
C PRO A 140 14.40 -35.78 68.55
N ASN A 141 15.10 -34.64 68.50
CA ASN A 141 16.41 -34.43 69.12
C ASN A 141 16.53 -34.84 70.61
N ASP A 142 15.41 -34.90 71.34
CA ASP A 142 15.36 -35.28 72.76
C ASP A 142 15.12 -36.78 73.00
N GLU A 143 14.74 -37.52 71.96
CA GLU A 143 14.57 -38.98 71.94
C GLU A 143 15.69 -39.68 71.15
N ASP A 144 16.44 -38.93 70.35
CA ASP A 144 17.52 -39.44 69.50
C ASP A 144 18.83 -39.70 70.28
N ASN A 145 19.38 -40.91 70.14
CA ASN A 145 20.67 -41.30 70.69
C ASN A 145 21.87 -40.91 69.79
N CYS A 146 21.64 -40.38 68.60
CA CYS A 146 22.61 -39.68 67.75
C CYS A 146 22.05 -38.38 67.08
N PRO A 147 21.72 -37.31 67.84
CA PRO A 147 21.03 -36.08 67.38
C PRO A 147 21.63 -35.24 66.23
N LEU A 148 22.71 -35.69 65.60
CA LEU A 148 23.41 -35.00 64.52
C LEU A 148 23.79 -35.98 63.39
N VAL A 149 23.44 -37.26 63.52
CA VAL A 149 23.81 -38.34 62.62
C VAL A 149 22.66 -39.34 62.56
N ALA A 150 21.88 -39.25 61.48
CA ALA A 150 20.70 -40.06 61.27
C ALA A 150 20.91 -41.56 61.54
N ASN A 151 20.12 -42.11 62.45
CA ASN A 151 20.09 -43.52 62.80
C ASN A 151 18.68 -43.94 63.25
N ALA A 152 17.75 -43.99 62.30
CA ALA A 152 16.34 -44.28 62.54
C ALA A 152 16.04 -45.62 63.27
N ASP A 153 16.99 -46.56 63.30
CA ASP A 153 16.85 -47.82 64.05
C ASP A 153 17.19 -47.69 65.54
N GLN A 154 17.84 -46.59 65.93
CA GLN A 154 18.26 -46.24 67.28
C GLN A 154 19.04 -47.39 67.95
N ALA A 155 19.82 -48.12 67.15
CA ALA A 155 20.67 -49.20 67.64
C ALA A 155 21.67 -48.67 68.68
N ASP A 156 21.77 -49.37 69.81
CA ASP A 156 22.61 -49.04 70.97
C ASP A 156 22.97 -50.38 71.63
N GLN A 157 24.08 -50.96 71.19
CA GLN A 157 24.44 -52.35 71.49
C GLN A 157 24.92 -52.51 72.94
N ASP A 158 25.51 -51.49 73.56
CA ASP A 158 25.97 -51.54 74.96
C ASP A 158 25.02 -50.88 75.98
N ASP A 159 23.91 -50.31 75.50
CA ASP A 159 22.85 -49.61 76.25
C ASP A 159 23.39 -48.37 77.03
N ASP A 160 24.44 -47.68 76.56
CA ASP A 160 25.00 -46.50 77.24
C ASP A 160 24.27 -45.18 76.93
N GLY A 161 23.38 -45.20 75.93
CA GLY A 161 22.57 -44.08 75.47
C GLY A 161 23.19 -43.24 74.36
N ILE A 162 24.31 -43.69 73.77
CA ILE A 162 24.87 -43.20 72.51
C ILE A 162 24.59 -44.27 71.46
N GLY A 163 23.99 -43.90 70.32
CA GLY A 163 23.68 -44.89 69.29
C GLY A 163 24.95 -45.44 68.61
N ASP A 164 24.90 -46.68 68.14
CA ASP A 164 26.05 -47.41 67.58
C ASP A 164 26.79 -46.62 66.49
N VAL A 165 26.05 -45.84 65.69
CA VAL A 165 26.55 -45.02 64.58
C VAL A 165 27.39 -43.82 65.06
N CYS A 166 27.09 -43.28 66.24
CA CYS A 166 27.81 -42.16 66.85
C CYS A 166 28.62 -42.54 68.09
N ASP A 167 28.58 -43.82 68.49
CA ASP A 167 29.41 -44.37 69.54
C ASP A 167 30.82 -44.70 69.03
N SER A 168 31.80 -44.43 69.89
CA SER A 168 33.20 -44.76 69.67
C SER A 168 33.60 -46.16 70.14
N ASP A 169 32.74 -46.85 70.90
CA ASP A 169 32.97 -48.15 71.55
C ASP A 169 31.62 -48.91 71.70
N SER A 170 31.06 -49.36 70.57
CA SER A 170 29.64 -49.77 70.46
C SER A 170 29.27 -51.02 71.27
N ASP A 171 30.22 -51.86 71.65
CA ASP A 171 29.95 -53.04 72.48
C ASP A 171 30.35 -52.86 73.96
N GLY A 172 30.86 -51.67 74.31
CA GLY A 172 31.18 -51.24 75.66
C GLY A 172 32.28 -52.06 76.33
N ASP A 173 33.14 -52.75 75.57
CA ASP A 173 34.18 -53.61 76.11
C ASP A 173 35.45 -52.84 76.55
N GLY A 174 35.56 -51.58 76.11
CA GLY A 174 36.65 -50.67 76.41
C GLY A 174 37.69 -50.54 75.31
N ILE A 175 37.48 -51.15 74.14
CA ILE A 175 38.30 -51.03 72.94
C ILE A 175 37.52 -50.20 71.91
N PRO A 176 38.04 -49.03 71.48
CA PRO A 176 37.33 -48.24 70.49
C PRO A 176 37.13 -49.00 69.19
N ASN A 177 35.94 -48.89 68.56
CA ASN A 177 35.52 -49.60 67.34
C ASN A 177 36.62 -49.68 66.26
N ALA A 178 37.35 -48.59 66.04
CA ALA A 178 38.43 -48.50 65.04
C ALA A 178 39.67 -49.36 65.36
N SER A 179 39.74 -49.98 66.53
CA SER A 179 40.83 -50.84 67.01
C SER A 179 40.30 -52.13 67.62
N ASP A 180 39.00 -52.37 67.51
CA ASP A 180 38.31 -53.55 68.00
C ASP A 180 38.23 -54.60 66.88
N ASN A 181 38.71 -55.80 67.13
CA ASN A 181 38.61 -56.91 66.19
C ASN A 181 37.26 -57.66 66.26
N CYS A 182 36.36 -57.26 67.16
CA CYS A 182 34.94 -57.61 67.17
C CYS A 182 34.08 -56.41 67.65
N PRO A 183 33.95 -55.32 66.86
CA PRO A 183 33.33 -54.06 67.30
C PRO A 183 31.89 -54.12 67.83
N THR A 184 31.19 -55.22 67.59
CA THR A 184 29.80 -55.45 68.02
C THR A 184 29.67 -56.57 69.05
N ASN A 185 30.78 -57.20 69.46
CA ASN A 185 30.78 -58.42 70.28
C ASN A 185 31.87 -58.38 71.34
N ALA A 186 31.51 -57.82 72.50
CA ALA A 186 32.42 -57.54 73.61
C ALA A 186 33.47 -58.65 73.86
N ASN A 187 34.71 -58.33 73.53
CA ASN A 187 35.87 -59.20 73.62
C ASN A 187 37.13 -58.43 74.04
N ALA A 188 37.09 -57.80 75.21
CA ALA A 188 38.17 -56.92 75.71
C ALA A 188 39.59 -57.54 75.79
N ASP A 189 39.75 -58.85 75.54
CA ASP A 189 41.05 -59.51 75.40
C ASP A 189 41.62 -59.49 73.97
N GLN A 190 40.82 -59.11 72.97
CA GLN A 190 41.15 -58.97 71.55
C GLN A 190 41.91 -60.21 71.05
N LEU A 191 41.47 -61.38 71.52
CA LEU A 191 42.11 -62.63 71.16
C LEU A 191 41.78 -62.96 69.70
N ASP A 192 42.82 -63.14 68.92
CA ASP A 192 42.78 -63.50 67.50
C ASP A 192 43.77 -64.66 67.33
N THR A 193 43.22 -65.87 67.22
CA THR A 193 43.97 -67.13 67.27
C THR A 193 44.70 -67.43 65.97
N ASP A 194 44.15 -67.06 64.82
CA ASP A 194 44.71 -67.35 63.49
C ASP A 194 45.31 -66.13 62.77
N SER A 195 45.21 -64.95 63.38
CA SER A 195 45.87 -63.69 63.02
C SER A 195 45.35 -63.06 61.73
N ASP A 196 44.04 -63.11 61.50
CA ASP A 196 43.36 -62.49 60.36
C ASP A 196 42.73 -61.12 60.68
N ASP A 197 42.98 -60.60 61.88
CA ASP A 197 42.46 -59.34 62.41
C ASP A 197 40.94 -59.36 62.76
N ILE A 198 40.29 -60.53 62.76
CA ILE A 198 38.96 -60.79 63.34
C ILE A 198 39.12 -61.50 64.70
N GLY A 199 38.36 -61.13 65.72
CA GLY A 199 38.49 -61.71 67.05
C GLY A 199 37.78 -63.06 67.20
N ASP A 200 38.37 -63.99 67.97
CA ASP A 200 37.87 -65.36 68.27
C ASP A 200 36.37 -65.42 68.67
N VAL A 201 35.80 -64.32 69.16
CA VAL A 201 34.40 -64.22 69.62
C VAL A 201 33.43 -64.02 68.44
N CYS A 202 33.87 -63.34 67.38
CA CYS A 202 33.13 -63.09 66.15
C CYS A 202 33.69 -63.84 64.92
N ASP A 203 34.74 -64.65 65.13
CA ASP A 203 35.45 -65.44 64.13
C ASP A 203 34.98 -66.92 64.10
N THR A 204 34.72 -67.45 62.90
CA THR A 204 34.32 -68.86 62.65
C THR A 204 35.48 -69.75 62.21
N ASN A 205 36.66 -69.19 61.95
CA ASN A 205 37.93 -69.79 61.54
C ASN A 205 37.78 -70.66 60.29
N THR A 206 36.88 -70.28 59.40
CA THR A 206 36.51 -71.07 58.22
C THR A 206 36.28 -70.13 57.05
N ASP A 207 37.32 -69.86 56.28
CA ASP A 207 37.24 -69.20 54.96
C ASP A 207 37.42 -70.27 53.87
N THR A 208 36.30 -70.78 53.34
CA THR A 208 36.30 -71.95 52.46
C THR A 208 36.89 -71.66 51.06
N ASP A 209 36.78 -70.43 50.57
CA ASP A 209 37.22 -70.07 49.21
C ASP A 209 38.44 -69.16 49.14
N GLY A 210 38.88 -68.62 50.27
CA GLY A 210 40.15 -67.91 50.45
C GLY A 210 40.09 -66.44 50.07
N ASP A 211 38.93 -65.80 50.16
CA ASP A 211 38.74 -64.40 49.76
C ASP A 211 38.99 -63.39 50.88
N GLY A 212 39.18 -63.87 52.10
CA GLY A 212 39.45 -63.07 53.29
C GLY A 212 38.20 -62.67 54.08
N ILE A 213 37.03 -63.18 53.71
CA ILE A 213 35.80 -63.13 54.52
C ILE A 213 35.52 -64.53 55.04
N ASP A 214 35.09 -64.61 56.29
CA ASP A 214 34.90 -65.88 56.99
C ASP A 214 33.49 -66.44 56.67
N ASP A 215 33.32 -67.75 56.48
CA ASP A 215 32.09 -68.43 55.99
C ASP A 215 30.79 -68.03 56.75
N GLY A 216 30.91 -67.53 57.99
CA GLY A 216 29.77 -67.05 58.79
C GLY A 216 29.24 -65.67 58.39
N GLU A 217 30.10 -64.84 57.80
CA GLU A 217 29.84 -63.47 57.36
C GLU A 217 29.93 -63.33 55.83
N ASP A 218 30.39 -64.37 55.15
CA ASP A 218 30.48 -64.45 53.69
C ASP A 218 29.11 -64.74 53.06
N ASN A 219 28.59 -63.80 52.26
CA ASN A 219 27.36 -63.96 51.49
C ASN A 219 27.53 -64.85 50.23
N CYS A 220 28.76 -65.24 49.89
CA CYS A 220 29.07 -66.31 48.95
C CYS A 220 30.16 -67.28 49.44
N PRO A 221 29.90 -68.14 50.46
CA PRO A 221 30.90 -68.98 51.15
C PRO A 221 31.72 -69.98 50.31
N LEU A 222 31.45 -70.09 49.01
CA LEU A 222 32.10 -71.00 48.08
C LEU A 222 32.66 -70.30 46.84
N ILE A 223 32.39 -69.00 46.67
CA ILE A 223 32.76 -68.19 45.52
C ILE A 223 33.35 -66.86 46.00
N SER A 224 34.69 -66.81 45.97
CA SER A 224 35.47 -65.64 46.37
C SER A 224 34.91 -64.33 45.83
N ASN A 225 34.44 -63.48 46.75
CA ASN A 225 33.79 -62.20 46.51
C ASN A 225 34.06 -61.21 47.66
N SER A 226 35.33 -60.92 47.93
CA SER A 226 35.78 -59.97 48.97
C SER A 226 35.11 -58.58 49.03
N ALA A 227 34.30 -58.20 48.03
CA ALA A 227 33.50 -56.98 48.02
C ALA A 227 32.10 -57.15 48.65
N GLN A 228 31.64 -58.39 48.85
CA GLN A 228 30.37 -58.77 49.46
C GLN A 228 29.16 -58.04 48.84
N GLU A 229 29.21 -57.78 47.54
CA GLU A 229 28.12 -57.14 46.79
C GLU A 229 26.89 -58.06 46.79
N ASP A 230 25.76 -57.51 47.22
CA ASP A 230 24.45 -58.17 47.35
C ASP A 230 23.39 -57.13 46.94
N THR A 231 22.93 -57.21 45.70
CA THR A 231 22.13 -56.15 45.05
C THR A 231 20.72 -56.05 45.61
N ASP A 232 20.10 -57.16 46.02
CA ASP A 232 18.76 -57.20 46.58
C ASP A 232 18.75 -57.32 48.14
N ASN A 233 19.93 -57.49 48.74
CA ASN A 233 20.15 -57.66 50.18
C ASN A 233 19.42 -58.88 50.77
N ASP A 234 19.26 -59.96 50.01
CA ASP A 234 18.66 -61.20 50.51
C ASP A 234 19.63 -62.09 51.31
N GLY A 235 20.90 -61.70 51.35
CA GLY A 235 21.99 -62.40 52.03
C GLY A 235 22.73 -63.41 51.14
N ILE A 236 22.47 -63.43 49.83
CA ILE A 236 23.22 -64.18 48.82
C ILE A 236 23.96 -63.16 47.96
N GLY A 237 25.29 -63.21 47.95
CA GLY A 237 26.07 -62.25 47.17
C GLY A 237 25.87 -62.45 45.66
N ASN A 238 25.98 -61.37 44.89
CA ASN A 238 25.80 -61.38 43.43
C ASN A 238 26.60 -62.52 42.75
N PRO A 239 27.88 -62.78 43.07
CA PRO A 239 28.66 -63.82 42.38
C PRO A 239 28.13 -65.25 42.53
N CYS A 240 27.26 -65.50 43.52
CA CYS A 240 26.62 -66.79 43.78
C CYS A 240 25.10 -66.76 43.70
N ASP A 241 24.52 -65.64 43.24
CA ASP A 241 23.11 -65.48 42.97
C ASP A 241 22.82 -65.57 41.46
N ASP A 242 21.73 -66.27 41.11
CA ASP A 242 21.29 -66.49 39.72
C ASP A 242 20.29 -65.40 39.25
N ASP A 243 19.86 -64.51 40.16
CA ASP A 243 18.89 -63.42 39.96
C ASP A 243 19.22 -62.27 40.94
N HIS A 244 20.27 -61.49 40.64
CA HIS A 244 20.91 -60.61 41.64
C HIS A 244 19.97 -59.52 42.19
N ASP A 245 18.92 -59.17 41.46
CA ASP A 245 17.98 -58.11 41.81
C ASP A 245 16.58 -58.62 42.15
N ASN A 246 16.38 -59.94 42.03
CA ASN A 246 15.21 -60.68 42.47
C ASN A 246 13.90 -60.21 41.83
N ASP A 247 13.98 -59.77 40.58
CA ASP A 247 12.83 -59.36 39.79
C ASP A 247 12.08 -60.55 39.15
N GLY A 248 12.70 -61.74 39.21
CA GLY A 248 12.19 -63.00 38.67
C GLY A 248 12.70 -63.36 37.28
N VAL A 249 13.66 -62.61 36.72
CA VAL A 249 14.39 -62.86 35.48
C VAL A 249 15.83 -63.27 35.82
N THR A 250 16.31 -64.38 35.26
CA THR A 250 17.67 -64.83 35.58
C THR A 250 18.72 -63.98 34.88
N ASN A 251 19.86 -63.75 35.54
CA ASN A 251 20.97 -62.89 35.09
C ASN A 251 21.46 -63.15 33.65
N ASP A 252 21.28 -64.36 33.11
CA ASP A 252 21.68 -64.74 31.75
C ASP A 252 20.68 -64.34 30.65
N THR A 253 19.45 -63.99 31.05
CA THR A 253 18.37 -63.51 30.19
C THR A 253 18.00 -62.07 30.46
N ASP A 254 18.36 -61.57 31.63
CA ASP A 254 18.06 -60.24 32.11
C ASP A 254 18.85 -59.17 31.35
N ASN A 255 18.16 -58.18 30.78
CA ASN A 255 18.76 -57.02 30.15
C ASN A 255 19.11 -55.89 31.15
N CYS A 256 18.75 -56.03 32.43
CA CYS A 256 19.23 -55.23 33.56
C CYS A 256 19.60 -56.08 34.79
N PRO A 257 20.67 -56.92 34.75
CA PRO A 257 20.98 -57.93 35.79
C PRO A 257 21.25 -57.45 37.23
N ASN A 258 21.16 -56.15 37.50
CA ASN A 258 21.34 -55.58 38.83
C ASN A 258 20.29 -54.49 39.13
N THR A 259 19.20 -54.42 38.36
CA THR A 259 18.18 -53.37 38.47
C THR A 259 16.81 -53.95 38.08
N PRO A 260 15.89 -54.14 39.05
CA PRO A 260 14.68 -54.93 38.82
C PRO A 260 13.82 -54.39 37.67
N ASN A 261 13.60 -55.20 36.64
CA ASN A 261 12.82 -54.86 35.46
C ASN A 261 12.13 -56.10 34.83
N ALA A 262 11.21 -56.72 35.58
CA ALA A 262 10.57 -57.98 35.19
C ALA A 262 9.82 -57.96 33.85
N ASP A 263 9.57 -56.79 33.25
CA ASP A 263 8.97 -56.63 31.93
C ASP A 263 9.97 -56.67 30.77
N GLN A 264 11.27 -56.53 31.05
CA GLN A 264 12.38 -56.59 30.10
C GLN A 264 12.18 -55.63 28.93
N ALA A 265 11.66 -54.42 29.22
CA ALA A 265 11.51 -53.37 28.22
C ALA A 265 12.88 -52.96 27.66
N ASP A 266 12.94 -52.76 26.34
CA ASP A 266 14.15 -52.45 25.56
C ASP A 266 13.70 -51.71 24.29
N LEU A 267 13.58 -50.40 24.38
CA LEU A 267 13.01 -49.52 23.37
C LEU A 267 13.89 -49.45 22.11
N ASN A 268 15.20 -49.31 22.28
CA ASN A 268 16.17 -49.20 21.19
C ASN A 268 16.67 -50.57 20.66
N ASN A 269 16.33 -51.68 21.33
CA ASN A 269 16.70 -53.05 20.99
C ASN A 269 18.23 -53.31 20.98
N ASP A 270 18.99 -52.62 21.81
CA ASP A 270 20.44 -52.79 21.91
C ASP A 270 20.87 -53.93 22.87
N GLY A 271 19.90 -54.43 23.66
CA GLY A 271 20.08 -55.51 24.64
C GLY A 271 20.36 -55.03 26.06
N VAL A 272 20.30 -53.73 26.35
CA VAL A 272 20.22 -53.12 27.68
C VAL A 272 18.76 -52.73 27.93
N GLY A 273 18.24 -52.97 29.13
CA GLY A 273 16.84 -52.65 29.42
C GLY A 273 16.61 -51.17 29.73
N ASP A 274 15.41 -50.67 29.42
CA ASP A 274 15.06 -49.23 29.52
C ASP A 274 15.41 -48.61 30.87
N VAL A 275 15.27 -49.37 31.96
CA VAL A 275 15.51 -48.92 33.35
C VAL A 275 17.00 -48.76 33.67
N CYS A 276 17.87 -49.49 32.98
CA CYS A 276 19.32 -49.45 33.17
C CYS A 276 20.10 -48.94 31.95
N ASP A 277 19.40 -48.54 30.90
CA ASP A 277 19.96 -47.86 29.74
C ASP A 277 20.11 -46.37 30.03
N ASN A 278 21.24 -45.79 29.61
CA ASN A 278 21.52 -44.36 29.75
C ASN A 278 21.16 -43.56 28.48
N ASP A 279 20.72 -44.24 27.41
CA ASP A 279 20.29 -43.70 26.11
C ASP A 279 19.12 -44.57 25.61
N THR A 280 17.98 -44.46 26.30
CA THR A 280 16.87 -45.43 26.22
C THR A 280 16.29 -45.55 24.81
N ASP A 281 16.30 -44.47 24.02
CA ASP A 281 15.79 -44.49 22.64
C ASP A 281 16.88 -44.64 21.55
N GLY A 282 18.16 -44.62 21.94
CA GLY A 282 19.30 -44.93 21.07
C GLY A 282 19.61 -43.85 20.04
N ASP A 283 19.28 -42.59 20.33
CA ASP A 283 19.47 -41.46 19.43
C ASP A 283 20.90 -40.86 19.51
N GLY A 284 21.66 -41.26 20.55
CA GLY A 284 23.03 -40.87 20.82
C GLY A 284 23.19 -39.75 21.87
N ILE A 285 22.09 -39.28 22.45
CA ILE A 285 22.04 -38.34 23.58
C ILE A 285 21.66 -39.12 24.83
N THR A 286 22.37 -38.88 25.94
CA THR A 286 22.06 -39.60 27.18
C THR A 286 20.77 -39.06 27.80
N ASN A 287 19.94 -39.90 28.43
CA ASN A 287 18.66 -39.55 29.08
C ASN A 287 18.70 -38.28 29.96
N THR A 288 19.85 -37.98 30.58
CA THR A 288 20.03 -36.77 31.43
C THR A 288 20.23 -35.46 30.67
N LEU A 289 20.56 -35.55 29.38
CA LEU A 289 20.79 -34.43 28.46
C LEU A 289 19.76 -34.41 27.33
N ASP A 290 18.95 -35.46 27.24
CA ASP A 290 17.96 -35.67 26.21
C ASP A 290 16.64 -34.98 26.61
N ASN A 291 16.17 -34.04 25.78
CA ASN A 291 14.88 -33.40 25.97
C ASN A 291 13.68 -34.25 25.51
N CYS A 292 13.93 -35.42 24.90
CA CYS A 292 12.94 -36.47 24.65
C CYS A 292 13.48 -37.88 24.96
N PRO A 293 13.73 -38.25 26.23
CA PRO A 293 14.41 -39.51 26.63
C PRO A 293 13.79 -40.84 26.16
N LEU A 294 12.60 -40.81 25.55
CA LEU A 294 11.86 -41.97 25.08
C LEU A 294 11.50 -41.86 23.58
N VAL A 295 11.95 -40.82 22.88
CA VAL A 295 11.61 -40.54 21.48
C VAL A 295 12.81 -39.94 20.76
N ALA A 296 13.49 -40.77 19.97
CA ALA A 296 14.74 -40.40 19.33
C ALA A 296 14.67 -39.08 18.54
N ASN A 297 15.43 -38.08 18.99
CA ASN A 297 15.54 -36.75 18.39
C ASN A 297 16.99 -36.22 18.48
N PRO A 298 17.90 -36.74 17.64
CA PRO A 298 19.34 -36.43 17.73
C PRO A 298 19.70 -34.94 17.53
N ASP A 299 18.76 -34.11 17.07
CA ASP A 299 18.92 -32.67 16.89
C ASP A 299 18.57 -31.86 18.14
N GLN A 300 17.86 -32.45 19.11
CA GLN A 300 17.46 -31.83 20.37
C GLN A 300 16.76 -30.49 20.16
N LEU A 301 15.98 -30.39 19.08
CA LEU A 301 15.22 -29.18 18.77
C LEU A 301 14.13 -28.98 19.82
N ASP A 302 14.03 -27.75 20.30
CA ASP A 302 13.11 -27.29 21.35
C ASP A 302 12.67 -25.88 20.93
N THR A 303 11.54 -25.79 20.26
CA THR A 303 11.08 -24.59 19.57
C THR A 303 10.60 -23.52 20.55
N ASP A 304 9.90 -23.91 21.63
CA ASP A 304 9.35 -22.99 22.62
C ASP A 304 10.25 -22.80 23.86
N ASN A 305 11.30 -23.60 23.99
CA ASN A 305 12.26 -23.62 25.10
C ASN A 305 11.66 -24.01 26.45
N ASP A 306 10.63 -24.85 26.46
CA ASP A 306 10.02 -25.37 27.69
C ASP A 306 10.77 -26.57 28.30
N THR A 307 11.87 -26.99 27.66
CA THR A 307 12.74 -28.15 27.97
C THR A 307 12.24 -29.50 27.49
N LEU A 308 11.08 -29.56 26.84
CA LEU A 308 10.57 -30.73 26.11
C LEU A 308 10.95 -30.60 24.63
N GLY A 309 11.52 -31.63 24.05
CA GLY A 309 11.92 -31.58 22.64
C GLY A 309 10.73 -31.65 21.68
N ASP A 310 10.87 -31.02 20.51
CA ASP A 310 9.88 -30.99 19.42
C ASP A 310 9.30 -32.36 19.03
N ALA A 311 10.04 -33.44 19.26
CA ALA A 311 9.66 -34.81 18.91
C ALA A 311 8.69 -35.44 19.91
N CYS A 312 8.68 -34.97 21.16
CA CYS A 312 7.86 -35.47 22.26
C CYS A 312 6.96 -34.39 22.87
N ASP A 313 7.01 -33.17 22.35
CA ASP A 313 6.11 -32.08 22.69
C ASP A 313 4.82 -32.14 21.88
N ASP A 314 3.68 -32.01 22.57
CA ASP A 314 2.34 -32.00 21.99
C ASP A 314 1.92 -30.58 21.55
N ASP A 315 2.65 -29.54 21.95
CA ASP A 315 2.41 -28.10 21.70
C ASP A 315 3.74 -27.38 21.44
N ARG A 316 4.37 -27.72 20.31
CA ARG A 316 5.79 -27.48 20.04
C ARG A 316 6.21 -26.01 20.13
N ASP A 317 5.32 -25.08 19.83
CA ASP A 317 5.63 -23.64 19.83
C ASP A 317 5.08 -22.89 21.05
N GLY A 318 4.48 -23.63 21.99
CA GLY A 318 4.08 -23.12 23.30
C GLY A 318 2.96 -22.08 23.26
N ASP A 319 2.18 -22.03 22.19
CA ASP A 319 1.10 -21.05 22.03
C ASP A 319 -0.20 -21.45 22.78
N GLY A 320 -0.26 -22.69 23.26
CA GLY A 320 -1.39 -23.27 23.99
C GLY A 320 -2.33 -24.12 23.12
N ILE A 321 -1.97 -24.38 21.86
CA ILE A 321 -2.75 -25.14 20.89
C ILE A 321 -1.94 -26.35 20.41
N SER A 322 -2.44 -27.55 20.72
CA SER A 322 -1.70 -28.77 20.36
C SER A 322 -1.42 -28.87 18.85
N ASN A 323 -0.25 -29.42 18.49
CA ASN A 323 0.25 -29.64 17.13
C ASN A 323 -0.76 -30.26 16.14
N THR A 324 -1.73 -31.04 16.63
CA THR A 324 -2.75 -31.71 15.78
C THR A 324 -3.94 -30.83 15.41
N THR A 325 -4.12 -29.72 16.11
CA THR A 325 -5.21 -28.75 15.90
C THR A 325 -4.68 -27.39 15.46
N ASP A 326 -3.41 -27.14 15.74
CA ASP A 326 -2.69 -25.94 15.35
C ASP A 326 -2.49 -25.87 13.83
N ASN A 327 -2.89 -24.75 13.23
CA ASN A 327 -2.66 -24.44 11.81
C ASN A 327 -1.23 -23.93 11.53
N CYS A 328 -0.43 -23.65 12.56
CA CYS A 328 1.00 -23.39 12.47
C CYS A 328 1.82 -24.11 13.57
N PRO A 329 1.96 -25.46 13.55
CA PRO A 329 2.55 -26.29 14.62
C PRO A 329 4.03 -26.05 15.02
N SER A 330 4.63 -24.95 14.59
CA SER A 330 6.02 -24.58 14.82
C SER A 330 6.23 -23.07 14.90
N ILE A 331 5.16 -22.27 14.82
CA ILE A 331 5.19 -20.81 14.89
C ILE A 331 3.95 -20.34 15.66
N ALA A 332 4.17 -19.95 16.91
CA ALA A 332 3.12 -19.57 17.83
C ALA A 332 2.11 -18.57 17.26
N ASN A 333 0.84 -18.94 17.20
CA ASN A 333 -0.27 -18.12 16.73
C ASN A 333 -1.59 -18.47 17.42
N LEU A 334 -1.69 -18.12 18.71
CA LEU A 334 -2.86 -18.35 19.56
C LEU A 334 -4.23 -17.94 18.95
N ASN A 335 -4.24 -17.00 18.00
CA ASN A 335 -5.47 -16.57 17.32
C ASN A 335 -5.95 -17.52 16.21
N GLN A 336 -5.10 -18.43 15.73
CA GLN A 336 -5.35 -19.38 14.65
C GLN A 336 -5.99 -18.69 13.43
N MET A 337 -5.50 -17.50 13.11
CA MET A 337 -5.95 -16.79 11.92
C MET A 337 -5.50 -17.56 10.68
N ASP A 338 -6.43 -17.72 9.76
CA ASP A 338 -6.33 -18.49 8.52
C ASP A 338 -7.27 -17.77 7.53
N SER A 339 -6.69 -16.80 6.82
CA SER A 339 -7.43 -15.79 6.06
C SER A 339 -8.07 -16.36 4.80
N ASP A 340 -7.43 -17.33 4.14
CA ASP A 340 -7.94 -17.97 2.94
C ASP A 340 -8.71 -19.29 3.23
N GLY A 341 -8.53 -19.86 4.42
CA GLY A 341 -9.22 -21.06 4.89
C GLY A 341 -8.63 -22.37 4.37
N ASP A 342 -7.37 -22.40 3.94
CA ASP A 342 -6.70 -23.59 3.42
C ASP A 342 -6.21 -24.56 4.51
N GLY A 343 -6.19 -24.09 5.77
CA GLY A 343 -5.77 -24.83 6.95
C GLY A 343 -4.32 -24.61 7.38
N ILE A 344 -3.60 -23.70 6.73
CA ILE A 344 -2.30 -23.15 7.14
C ILE A 344 -2.59 -21.78 7.79
N GLY A 345 -1.98 -21.49 8.95
CA GLY A 345 -2.23 -20.21 9.61
C GLY A 345 -1.44 -19.06 9.00
N ASP A 346 -1.99 -17.84 9.06
CA ASP A 346 -1.45 -16.63 8.44
C ASP A 346 0.03 -16.32 8.74
N VAL A 347 0.53 -16.77 9.90
CA VAL A 347 1.91 -16.53 10.34
C VAL A 347 2.92 -17.49 9.71
N CYS A 348 2.47 -18.66 9.26
CA CYS A 348 3.28 -19.70 8.63
C CYS A 348 2.89 -19.95 7.17
N ASP A 349 1.85 -19.28 6.69
CA ASP A 349 1.44 -19.26 5.30
C ASP A 349 2.33 -18.33 4.45
N THR A 350 2.70 -18.80 3.27
CA THR A 350 3.45 -18.04 2.28
C THR A 350 2.56 -17.25 1.33
N ASP A 351 1.27 -17.57 1.24
CA ASP A 351 0.26 -16.96 0.36
C ASP A 351 -1.03 -16.80 1.17
N ARG A 352 -1.07 -15.77 2.03
CA ARG A 352 -2.05 -15.69 3.14
C ARG A 352 -3.51 -15.56 2.69
N ASP A 353 -3.74 -15.01 1.51
CA ASP A 353 -5.08 -14.80 0.97
C ASP A 353 -5.45 -15.76 -0.18
N GLY A 354 -4.53 -16.66 -0.54
CA GLY A 354 -4.76 -17.77 -1.46
C GLY A 354 -4.99 -17.31 -2.90
N ASP A 355 -4.41 -16.18 -3.28
CA ASP A 355 -4.60 -15.56 -4.60
C ASP A 355 -3.58 -16.05 -5.65
N GLY A 356 -2.54 -16.77 -5.17
CA GLY A 356 -1.48 -17.38 -5.97
C GLY A 356 -0.17 -16.60 -6.00
N ILE A 357 -0.07 -15.48 -5.27
CA ILE A 357 1.12 -14.64 -5.16
C ILE A 357 1.72 -14.75 -3.76
N ASP A 358 3.01 -15.09 -3.65
CA ASP A 358 3.70 -15.13 -2.35
C ASP A 358 3.62 -13.76 -1.65
N ASN A 359 3.34 -13.74 -0.34
CA ASN A 359 3.24 -12.56 0.54
C ASN A 359 4.36 -11.51 0.40
N THR A 360 5.53 -11.89 -0.14
CA THR A 360 6.68 -10.99 -0.35
C THR A 360 6.71 -10.30 -1.71
N ALA A 361 5.95 -10.82 -2.67
CA ALA A 361 5.74 -10.27 -4.00
C ALA A 361 4.33 -9.68 -4.16
N ASP A 362 3.42 -10.06 -3.27
CA ASP A 362 2.04 -9.59 -3.22
C ASP A 362 1.95 -8.14 -2.70
N ASN A 363 1.34 -7.26 -3.49
CA ASN A 363 1.06 -5.88 -3.10
C ASN A 363 -0.21 -5.74 -2.23
N CYS A 364 -0.99 -6.82 -2.06
CA CYS A 364 -2.03 -6.96 -1.05
C CYS A 364 -1.99 -8.29 -0.28
N PRO A 365 -0.98 -8.52 0.60
CA PRO A 365 -0.74 -9.79 1.33
C PRO A 365 -1.83 -10.31 2.28
N ASN A 366 -3.03 -9.73 2.27
CA ASN A 366 -4.18 -10.13 3.07
C ASN A 366 -5.50 -10.01 2.29
N THR A 367 -5.47 -9.67 1.00
CA THR A 367 -6.66 -9.37 0.21
C THR A 367 -6.45 -9.80 -1.23
N ALA A 368 -7.00 -10.98 -1.54
CA ALA A 368 -6.77 -11.65 -2.81
C ALA A 368 -6.99 -10.73 -4.02
N ASN A 369 -5.90 -10.46 -4.73
CA ASN A 369 -5.85 -9.64 -5.92
C ASN A 369 -4.85 -10.26 -6.93
N PRO A 370 -5.21 -11.39 -7.58
CA PRO A 370 -4.30 -12.13 -8.45
C PRO A 370 -3.71 -11.31 -9.61
N ASP A 371 -4.39 -10.22 -9.98
CA ASP A 371 -4.00 -9.30 -11.05
C ASP A 371 -2.98 -8.24 -10.60
N GLN A 372 -2.73 -8.10 -9.29
CA GLN A 372 -1.73 -7.22 -8.67
C GLN A 372 -1.82 -5.77 -9.15
N THR A 373 -3.04 -5.29 -9.40
CA THR A 373 -3.31 -3.92 -9.85
C THR A 373 -2.86 -2.92 -8.77
N ASP A 374 -2.06 -1.95 -9.18
CA ASP A 374 -1.49 -0.86 -8.38
C ASP A 374 -1.45 0.36 -9.30
N THR A 375 -2.55 1.12 -9.28
CA THR A 375 -2.85 2.17 -10.27
C THR A 375 -1.93 3.38 -10.09
N ASP A 376 -1.59 3.74 -8.86
CA ASP A 376 -0.75 4.90 -8.53
C ASP A 376 0.76 4.55 -8.42
N GLY A 377 1.09 3.26 -8.35
CA GLY A 377 2.45 2.72 -8.36
C GLY A 377 3.18 2.87 -7.01
N ASP A 378 2.45 3.01 -5.90
CA ASP A 378 3.04 3.21 -4.57
C ASP A 378 3.58 1.91 -3.94
N GLY A 379 3.22 0.76 -4.52
CA GLY A 379 3.60 -0.58 -4.08
C GLY A 379 2.56 -1.28 -3.19
N THR A 380 1.40 -0.66 -2.95
CA THR A 380 0.20 -1.23 -2.32
C THR A 380 -0.84 -1.47 -3.40
N GLY A 381 -1.47 -2.64 -3.44
CA GLY A 381 -2.47 -2.93 -4.49
C GLY A 381 -3.80 -2.22 -4.23
N ASP A 382 -4.51 -1.85 -5.30
CA ASP A 382 -5.75 -1.06 -5.24
C ASP A 382 -6.82 -1.65 -4.28
N LEU A 383 -6.83 -2.97 -4.10
CA LEU A 383 -7.81 -3.67 -3.27
C LEU A 383 -7.55 -3.57 -1.75
N CYS A 384 -6.34 -3.19 -1.35
CA CYS A 384 -5.92 -3.03 0.04
C CYS A 384 -5.25 -1.68 0.32
N ASP A 385 -5.34 -0.76 -0.65
CA ASP A 385 -4.84 0.59 -0.54
C ASP A 385 -5.92 1.50 0.05
N ASP A 386 -5.61 2.10 1.20
CA ASP A 386 -6.49 3.04 1.91
C ASP A 386 -6.32 4.48 1.41
N ASN A 387 -5.32 4.75 0.56
CA ASN A 387 -4.96 6.04 -0.03
C ASN A 387 -4.94 6.01 -1.57
N THR A 388 -5.74 5.14 -2.17
CA THR A 388 -5.90 5.05 -3.63
C THR A 388 -6.22 6.44 -4.14
N ASP A 389 -5.35 7.00 -4.99
CA ASP A 389 -5.50 8.30 -5.64
C ASP A 389 -5.49 8.04 -7.14
N SER A 390 -6.62 7.52 -7.64
CA SER A 390 -6.75 6.89 -8.96
C SER A 390 -6.46 7.85 -10.13
N ASP A 391 -6.46 9.16 -9.90
CA ASP A 391 -6.13 10.19 -10.89
C ASP A 391 -4.92 11.08 -10.51
N ASN A 392 -4.26 10.75 -9.40
CA ASN A 392 -3.02 11.35 -8.91
C ASN A 392 -3.11 12.86 -8.60
N ASP A 393 -4.25 13.34 -8.10
CA ASP A 393 -4.48 14.75 -7.75
C ASP A 393 -4.10 15.10 -6.30
N GLY A 394 -3.77 14.08 -5.50
CA GLY A 394 -3.39 14.19 -4.10
C GLY A 394 -4.55 14.07 -3.10
N ILE A 395 -5.74 13.65 -3.54
CA ILE A 395 -6.92 13.35 -2.74
C ILE A 395 -7.31 11.88 -2.92
N ASP A 396 -7.29 11.11 -1.83
CA ASP A 396 -7.68 9.69 -1.89
C ASP A 396 -9.14 9.51 -2.40
N ASP A 397 -9.41 8.53 -3.26
CA ASP A 397 -10.68 8.17 -3.92
C ASP A 397 -11.90 8.18 -2.98
N ALA A 398 -11.72 7.80 -1.71
CA ALA A 398 -12.79 7.76 -0.72
C ALA A 398 -13.23 9.16 -0.24
N SER A 399 -12.35 10.14 -0.38
CA SER A 399 -12.55 11.56 -0.07
C SER A 399 -12.68 12.42 -1.32
N ASP A 400 -12.30 11.88 -2.46
CA ASP A 400 -12.38 12.51 -3.76
C ASP A 400 -13.81 12.50 -4.31
N ASN A 401 -14.34 13.67 -4.63
CA ASN A 401 -15.64 13.82 -5.28
C ASN A 401 -15.57 13.67 -6.82
N CYS A 402 -14.38 13.47 -7.40
CA CYS A 402 -14.13 13.05 -8.77
C CYS A 402 -13.00 12.00 -8.88
N PRO A 403 -13.15 10.76 -8.36
CA PRO A 403 -12.08 9.74 -8.22
C PRO A 403 -11.36 9.24 -9.49
N LEU A 404 -11.61 9.82 -10.67
CA LEU A 404 -11.01 9.43 -11.94
C LEU A 404 -10.64 10.66 -12.78
N ILE A 405 -10.84 11.88 -12.27
CA ILE A 405 -10.57 13.15 -12.94
C ILE A 405 -10.02 14.13 -11.90
N ALA A 406 -8.70 14.32 -11.96
CA ALA A 406 -7.97 15.16 -11.01
C ALA A 406 -8.61 16.53 -10.78
N ASN A 407 -8.96 16.81 -9.51
CA ASN A 407 -9.56 18.05 -9.04
C ASN A 407 -9.15 18.36 -7.59
N ASP A 408 -7.88 18.74 -7.39
CA ASP A 408 -7.26 18.94 -6.07
C ASP A 408 -8.00 19.97 -5.17
N ASP A 409 -8.89 20.79 -5.73
CA ASP A 409 -9.70 21.79 -5.03
C ASP A 409 -11.02 21.26 -4.46
N GLN A 410 -11.45 20.07 -4.89
CA GLN A 410 -12.65 19.38 -4.46
C GLN A 410 -13.90 20.29 -4.51
N ALA A 411 -13.97 21.15 -5.53
CA ALA A 411 -15.10 22.03 -5.74
C ALA A 411 -16.39 21.20 -5.99
N ASP A 412 -17.48 21.59 -5.34
CA ASP A 412 -18.81 20.97 -5.43
C ASP A 412 -19.86 22.06 -5.19
N LEU A 413 -20.27 22.72 -6.28
CA LEU A 413 -21.10 23.90 -6.24
C LEU A 413 -22.52 23.61 -5.72
N ASP A 414 -23.11 22.49 -6.11
CA ASP A 414 -24.49 22.12 -5.73
C ASP A 414 -24.57 21.25 -4.46
N ASN A 415 -23.41 20.80 -3.95
CA ASN A 415 -23.23 19.96 -2.76
C ASN A 415 -23.90 18.58 -2.87
N ASN A 416 -23.97 18.01 -4.07
CA ASN A 416 -24.54 16.69 -4.30
C ASN A 416 -23.55 15.54 -4.04
N GLY A 417 -22.26 15.85 -3.87
CA GLY A 417 -21.18 14.91 -3.62
C GLY A 417 -20.43 14.43 -4.86
N VAL A 418 -20.70 15.00 -6.03
CA VAL A 418 -19.93 14.89 -7.27
C VAL A 418 -19.21 16.22 -7.46
N GLY A 419 -17.92 16.20 -7.79
CA GLY A 419 -17.15 17.44 -7.94
C GLY A 419 -17.41 18.15 -9.27
N ASP A 420 -17.21 19.46 -9.30
CA ASP A 420 -17.47 20.31 -10.48
C ASP A 420 -16.72 19.82 -11.74
N ALA A 421 -15.55 19.19 -11.56
CA ALA A 421 -14.72 18.64 -12.65
C ALA A 421 -15.36 17.44 -13.36
N CYS A 422 -16.22 16.69 -12.66
CA CYS A 422 -16.87 15.48 -13.18
C CYS A 422 -18.41 15.54 -13.11
N ASP A 423 -18.98 16.66 -12.65
CA ASP A 423 -20.42 16.89 -12.65
C ASP A 423 -20.92 17.34 -14.04
N THR A 424 -22.01 16.73 -14.47
CA THR A 424 -22.70 17.05 -15.74
C THR A 424 -23.72 18.19 -15.63
N ASP A 425 -24.02 18.63 -14.40
CA ASP A 425 -24.97 19.67 -14.01
C ASP A 425 -24.42 20.41 -12.77
N ILE A 426 -23.37 21.22 -12.99
CA ILE A 426 -22.50 21.75 -11.93
C ILE A 426 -23.29 22.57 -10.88
N ASP A 427 -24.34 23.28 -11.26
CA ASP A 427 -25.13 24.09 -10.34
C ASP A 427 -26.43 23.42 -9.82
N GLY A 428 -26.69 22.18 -10.27
CA GLY A 428 -27.77 21.33 -9.80
C GLY A 428 -29.17 21.85 -10.10
N ASP A 429 -29.33 22.69 -11.12
CA ASP A 429 -30.62 23.27 -11.49
C ASP A 429 -31.47 22.34 -12.38
N GLY A 430 -30.85 21.33 -12.98
CA GLY A 430 -31.48 20.35 -13.87
C GLY A 430 -31.26 20.61 -15.36
N VAL A 431 -30.38 21.55 -15.73
CA VAL A 431 -29.91 21.82 -17.09
C VAL A 431 -28.46 21.37 -17.22
N LEU A 432 -28.13 20.56 -18.23
CA LEU A 432 -26.78 20.01 -18.37
C LEU A 432 -25.80 21.07 -18.89
N ASN A 433 -24.55 21.08 -18.40
CA ASN A 433 -23.52 22.08 -18.72
C ASN A 433 -23.42 22.46 -20.22
N PRO A 434 -23.45 21.52 -21.20
CA PRO A 434 -23.30 21.87 -22.62
C PRO A 434 -24.46 22.66 -23.22
N VAL A 435 -25.60 22.74 -22.53
CA VAL A 435 -26.81 23.46 -22.95
C VAL A 435 -27.26 24.50 -21.92
N ASP A 436 -26.48 24.68 -20.86
CA ASP A 436 -26.74 25.64 -19.80
C ASP A 436 -26.08 26.98 -20.15
N ASN A 437 -26.87 28.04 -20.25
CA ASN A 437 -26.36 29.39 -20.47
C ASN A 437 -25.86 30.08 -19.19
N CYS A 438 -26.00 29.44 -18.02
CA CYS A 438 -25.31 29.79 -16.79
C CYS A 438 -24.79 28.55 -16.03
N PRO A 439 -23.75 27.86 -16.53
CA PRO A 439 -23.28 26.58 -15.96
C PRO A 439 -22.84 26.59 -14.49
N LEU A 440 -22.73 27.77 -13.87
CA LEU A 440 -22.30 27.97 -12.49
C LEU A 440 -23.35 28.73 -11.65
N VAL A 441 -24.54 29.01 -12.19
CA VAL A 441 -25.57 29.80 -11.52
C VAL A 441 -26.97 29.31 -11.91
N ALA A 442 -27.57 28.55 -10.99
CA ALA A 442 -28.84 27.88 -11.20
C ALA A 442 -29.94 28.81 -11.79
N ASN A 443 -30.37 28.52 -13.01
CA ASN A 443 -31.34 29.26 -13.80
C ASN A 443 -32.16 28.35 -14.74
N THR A 444 -33.02 27.51 -14.15
CA THR A 444 -33.87 26.54 -14.87
C THR A 444 -34.75 27.07 -16.01
N ASP A 445 -34.94 28.39 -16.11
CA ASP A 445 -35.71 29.02 -17.20
C ASP A 445 -34.87 29.37 -18.42
N GLN A 446 -33.53 29.33 -18.31
CA GLN A 446 -32.56 29.58 -19.38
C GLN A 446 -32.89 30.88 -20.13
N ALA A 447 -33.33 31.89 -19.37
CA ALA A 447 -33.64 33.20 -19.91
C ALA A 447 -32.34 33.88 -20.37
N ASP A 448 -32.41 34.52 -21.53
CA ASP A 448 -31.33 35.22 -22.22
C ASP A 448 -31.99 36.40 -22.94
N LEU A 449 -31.82 37.61 -22.40
CA LEU A 449 -32.58 38.79 -22.80
C LEU A 449 -32.02 39.43 -24.07
N ASP A 450 -30.71 39.44 -24.25
CA ASP A 450 -30.02 40.07 -25.37
C ASP A 450 -29.60 39.06 -26.47
N GLY A 451 -29.56 37.77 -26.15
CA GLY A 451 -29.30 36.67 -27.08
C GLY A 451 -27.82 36.38 -27.31
N ASP A 452 -26.92 36.81 -26.40
CA ASP A 452 -25.47 36.63 -26.54
C ASP A 452 -25.00 35.22 -26.14
N GLY A 453 -25.87 34.42 -25.52
CA GLY A 453 -25.61 33.06 -25.06
C GLY A 453 -25.24 32.95 -23.58
N GLN A 454 -25.16 34.05 -22.84
CA GLN A 454 -25.08 34.10 -21.39
C GLN A 454 -26.48 34.29 -20.79
N GLY A 455 -26.82 33.52 -19.77
CA GLY A 455 -28.16 33.59 -19.16
C GLY A 455 -28.31 34.79 -18.23
N ASN A 456 -29.53 35.32 -18.15
CA ASN A 456 -29.89 36.48 -17.32
C ASN A 456 -29.44 36.38 -15.83
N ALA A 457 -29.22 35.16 -15.33
CA ALA A 457 -28.83 34.93 -13.95
C ALA A 457 -27.33 35.14 -13.69
N CYS A 458 -26.50 34.99 -14.73
CA CYS A 458 -25.04 35.12 -14.68
C CYS A 458 -24.51 36.23 -15.58
N ASP A 459 -25.39 36.86 -16.36
CA ASP A 459 -25.09 37.98 -17.24
C ASP A 459 -24.83 39.28 -16.46
N THR A 460 -23.73 39.94 -16.81
CA THR A 460 -23.31 41.22 -16.22
C THR A 460 -23.83 42.44 -16.96
N ASP A 461 -24.38 42.27 -18.16
CA ASP A 461 -24.92 43.30 -19.04
C ASP A 461 -26.21 42.77 -19.68
N LEU A 462 -27.31 42.83 -18.93
CA LEU A 462 -28.51 42.05 -19.20
C LEU A 462 -29.23 42.43 -20.50
N ASP A 463 -28.97 43.61 -21.05
CA ASP A 463 -29.58 44.04 -22.31
C ASP A 463 -28.58 44.26 -23.46
N GLY A 464 -27.28 44.06 -23.21
CA GLY A 464 -26.23 44.02 -24.21
C GLY A 464 -25.89 45.40 -24.81
N ASP A 465 -26.07 46.48 -24.05
CA ASP A 465 -25.78 47.84 -24.50
C ASP A 465 -24.35 48.32 -24.20
N GLY A 466 -23.57 47.51 -23.49
CA GLY A 466 -22.19 47.78 -23.11
C GLY A 466 -22.04 48.43 -21.72
N VAL A 467 -23.12 48.59 -20.95
CA VAL A 467 -23.11 49.12 -19.58
C VAL A 467 -23.50 48.04 -18.58
N ALA A 468 -22.60 47.75 -17.63
CA ALA A 468 -22.85 46.71 -16.64
C ALA A 468 -24.08 47.02 -15.76
N ASN A 469 -24.88 45.99 -15.44
CA ASN A 469 -26.14 46.03 -14.69
C ASN A 469 -26.11 46.84 -13.38
N ASP A 470 -24.97 46.92 -12.70
CA ASP A 470 -24.81 47.63 -11.44
C ASP A 470 -24.57 49.14 -11.60
N THR A 471 -24.18 49.55 -12.81
CA THR A 471 -24.00 50.94 -13.21
C THR A 471 -25.04 51.43 -14.20
N ASP A 472 -25.75 50.49 -14.83
CA ASP A 472 -26.81 50.77 -15.78
C ASP A 472 -28.05 51.34 -15.07
N ASN A 473 -28.47 52.54 -15.49
CA ASN A 473 -29.67 53.19 -14.99
C ASN A 473 -30.96 52.68 -15.66
N CYS A 474 -30.88 51.84 -16.71
CA CYS A 474 -31.97 51.02 -17.25
C CYS A 474 -31.57 49.56 -17.60
N PRO A 475 -31.29 48.69 -16.60
CA PRO A 475 -30.76 47.31 -16.75
C PRO A 475 -31.57 46.27 -17.55
N LEU A 476 -32.62 46.67 -18.26
CA LEU A 476 -33.51 45.79 -19.03
C LEU A 476 -33.85 46.41 -20.40
N LEU A 477 -33.31 47.59 -20.72
CA LEU A 477 -33.64 48.40 -21.87
C LEU A 477 -32.40 49.18 -22.33
N THR A 478 -31.77 48.68 -23.38
CA THR A 478 -30.56 49.26 -23.98
C THR A 478 -30.57 50.80 -24.06
N ASN A 479 -29.68 51.44 -23.33
CA ASN A 479 -29.45 52.88 -23.28
C ASN A 479 -27.97 53.21 -23.01
N ALA A 480 -27.09 52.82 -23.93
CA ALA A 480 -25.64 52.99 -23.80
C ALA A 480 -25.16 54.44 -23.47
N ASP A 481 -26.00 55.45 -23.72
CA ASP A 481 -25.73 56.85 -23.38
C ASP A 481 -26.06 57.23 -21.92
N GLN A 482 -26.76 56.36 -21.18
CA GLN A 482 -27.06 56.45 -19.75
C GLN A 482 -27.67 57.79 -19.35
N THR A 483 -28.48 58.38 -20.23
CA THR A 483 -29.16 59.67 -19.97
C THR A 483 -30.10 59.54 -18.78
N ASP A 484 -29.99 60.46 -17.82
CA ASP A 484 -30.80 60.57 -16.60
C ASP A 484 -31.04 62.07 -16.36
N THR A 485 -32.23 62.56 -16.70
CA THR A 485 -32.55 63.99 -16.79
C THR A 485 -32.69 64.66 -15.42
N ASP A 486 -33.08 63.92 -14.37
CA ASP A 486 -33.26 64.46 -13.02
C ASP A 486 -32.22 63.99 -11.99
N ASP A 487 -31.25 63.18 -12.44
CA ASP A 487 -30.16 62.57 -11.66
C ASP A 487 -30.70 61.70 -10.49
N ASP A 488 -31.88 61.07 -10.61
CA ASP A 488 -32.45 60.22 -9.56
C ASP A 488 -31.92 58.77 -9.56
N GLY A 489 -31.18 58.40 -10.61
CA GLY A 489 -30.58 57.09 -10.82
C GLY A 489 -31.44 56.12 -11.63
N ILE A 490 -32.56 56.55 -12.20
CA ILE A 490 -33.35 55.81 -13.19
C ILE A 490 -33.15 56.50 -14.54
N GLY A 491 -32.68 55.76 -15.55
CA GLY A 491 -32.41 56.34 -16.86
C GLY A 491 -33.69 56.76 -17.59
N ASP A 492 -33.57 57.72 -18.50
CA ASP A 492 -34.69 58.33 -19.21
C ASP A 492 -35.58 57.30 -19.96
N LEU A 493 -34.99 56.20 -20.44
CA LEU A 493 -35.73 55.16 -21.15
C LEU A 493 -36.67 54.34 -20.25
N CYS A 494 -36.37 54.25 -18.96
CA CYS A 494 -37.11 53.46 -17.99
C CYS A 494 -37.72 54.30 -16.85
N ASP A 495 -37.48 55.61 -16.85
CA ASP A 495 -38.09 56.55 -15.94
C ASP A 495 -39.51 56.93 -16.34
N THR A 496 -40.39 56.96 -15.35
CA THR A 496 -41.79 57.34 -15.49
C THR A 496 -42.06 58.83 -15.21
N ASP A 497 -41.07 59.56 -14.69
CA ASP A 497 -41.12 60.96 -14.26
C ASP A 497 -39.78 61.67 -14.49
N LEU A 498 -39.42 61.84 -15.77
CA LEU A 498 -38.10 62.22 -16.31
C LEU A 498 -37.43 63.45 -15.67
N ASP A 499 -38.19 64.39 -15.11
CA ASP A 499 -37.66 65.62 -14.53
C ASP A 499 -37.85 65.73 -13.00
N GLY A 500 -38.38 64.67 -12.39
CA GLY A 500 -38.55 64.53 -10.95
C GLY A 500 -39.53 65.52 -10.30
N ASP A 501 -40.41 66.16 -11.07
CA ASP A 501 -41.33 67.18 -10.55
C ASP A 501 -42.58 66.61 -9.86
N GLY A 502 -42.81 65.30 -10.01
CA GLY A 502 -43.91 64.54 -9.42
C GLY A 502 -45.11 64.34 -10.34
N ILE A 503 -45.00 64.64 -11.64
CA ILE A 503 -46.03 64.45 -12.66
C ILE A 503 -45.52 63.46 -13.71
N ILE A 504 -46.08 62.24 -13.73
CA ILE A 504 -45.66 61.21 -14.69
C ILE A 504 -45.66 61.72 -16.15
N ASN A 505 -44.65 61.35 -16.95
CA ASN A 505 -44.37 61.85 -18.30
C ASN A 505 -45.63 61.97 -19.20
N THR A 506 -46.54 61.00 -19.10
CA THR A 506 -47.78 60.96 -19.91
C THR A 506 -48.83 62.01 -19.54
N LEU A 507 -48.72 62.62 -18.36
CA LEU A 507 -49.60 63.65 -17.82
C LEU A 507 -48.88 65.01 -17.69
N ASP A 508 -47.57 65.03 -17.92
CA ASP A 508 -46.72 66.19 -17.82
C ASP A 508 -46.72 66.97 -19.15
N ASN A 509 -47.01 68.27 -19.09
CA ASN A 509 -46.89 69.15 -20.25
C ASN A 509 -45.47 69.72 -20.46
N CYS A 510 -44.52 69.41 -19.57
CA CYS A 510 -43.08 69.58 -19.75
C CYS A 510 -42.25 68.39 -19.22
N PRO A 511 -42.32 67.22 -19.87
CA PRO A 511 -41.67 65.99 -19.39
C PRO A 511 -40.15 65.99 -19.25
N LEU A 512 -39.46 67.11 -19.45
CA LEU A 512 -38.00 67.23 -19.33
C LEU A 512 -37.61 68.50 -18.53
N ALA A 513 -38.58 69.22 -17.95
CA ALA A 513 -38.34 70.51 -17.33
C ALA A 513 -39.33 70.78 -16.19
N ALA A 514 -38.85 70.56 -14.96
CA ALA A 514 -39.68 70.54 -13.77
C ALA A 514 -40.64 71.73 -13.65
N ASN A 515 -41.94 71.45 -13.73
CA ASN A 515 -43.00 72.43 -13.73
C ASN A 515 -44.27 71.91 -13.03
N ALA A 516 -44.15 71.52 -11.76
CA ALA A 516 -45.25 70.96 -10.97
C ALA A 516 -46.55 71.80 -10.88
N ASP A 517 -46.56 73.05 -11.38
CA ASP A 517 -47.77 73.86 -11.53
C ASP A 517 -48.54 73.63 -12.85
N GLN A 518 -47.91 72.98 -13.83
CA GLN A 518 -48.42 72.59 -15.15
C GLN A 518 -49.06 73.78 -15.87
N LEU A 519 -48.51 74.98 -15.67
CA LEU A 519 -49.03 76.19 -16.27
C LEU A 519 -48.77 76.17 -17.79
N ASP A 520 -49.80 76.39 -18.59
CA ASP A 520 -49.77 76.45 -20.06
C ASP A 520 -50.60 77.69 -20.48
N THR A 521 -49.90 78.77 -20.79
CA THR A 521 -50.47 80.11 -20.94
C THR A 521 -51.24 80.26 -22.26
N ASP A 522 -50.78 79.65 -23.34
CA ASP A 522 -51.38 79.77 -24.67
C ASP A 522 -52.29 78.57 -25.06
N ASN A 523 -52.28 77.52 -24.24
CA ASN A 523 -53.11 76.30 -24.28
C ASN A 523 -52.82 75.39 -25.48
N ASP A 524 -51.57 75.35 -25.94
CA ASP A 524 -51.16 74.50 -27.05
C ASP A 524 -50.84 73.04 -26.62
N GLY A 525 -50.66 72.82 -25.31
CA GLY A 525 -50.35 71.54 -24.71
C GLY A 525 -48.90 71.39 -24.21
N LEU A 526 -48.04 72.38 -24.41
CA LEU A 526 -46.72 72.53 -23.78
C LEU A 526 -46.82 73.48 -22.57
N GLY A 527 -46.13 73.16 -21.48
CA GLY A 527 -46.12 74.03 -20.30
C GLY A 527 -45.15 75.21 -20.44
N ASP A 528 -45.45 76.34 -19.81
CA ASP A 528 -44.65 77.57 -19.82
C ASP A 528 -43.16 77.38 -19.45
N ALA A 529 -42.80 76.27 -18.80
CA ALA A 529 -41.43 75.96 -18.39
C ALA A 529 -40.56 75.34 -19.50
N CYS A 530 -41.19 74.69 -20.49
CA CYS A 530 -40.56 74.05 -21.64
C CYS A 530 -41.10 74.59 -22.98
N ASP A 531 -42.09 75.48 -22.92
CA ASP A 531 -42.65 76.18 -24.06
C ASP A 531 -41.76 77.38 -24.41
N ALA A 532 -40.95 77.21 -25.45
CA ALA A 532 -40.10 78.26 -26.00
C ALA A 532 -40.86 79.24 -26.91
N ASN A 533 -42.14 78.99 -27.26
CA ASN A 533 -42.90 79.70 -28.29
C ASN A 533 -43.41 81.09 -27.86
N THR A 534 -42.48 81.97 -27.45
CA THR A 534 -42.62 83.38 -27.82
C THR A 534 -42.02 83.53 -29.22
N ASP A 535 -42.82 83.36 -30.28
CA ASP A 535 -42.45 83.75 -31.66
C ASP A 535 -42.84 85.23 -31.86
N SER A 536 -41.90 86.16 -31.69
CA SER A 536 -42.19 87.60 -31.75
C SER A 536 -42.44 88.12 -33.15
N ASP A 537 -42.07 87.40 -34.21
CA ASP A 537 -42.14 87.88 -35.58
C ASP A 537 -42.97 87.03 -36.56
N ASP A 538 -43.60 85.98 -36.03
CA ASP A 538 -44.58 85.07 -36.65
C ASP A 538 -44.00 84.28 -37.85
N ASP A 539 -42.71 83.97 -37.86
CA ASP A 539 -42.08 83.19 -38.93
C ASP A 539 -42.17 81.67 -38.73
N GLY A 540 -42.55 81.24 -37.52
CA GLY A 540 -42.68 79.83 -37.14
C GLY A 540 -41.42 79.25 -36.48
N ILE A 541 -40.46 80.10 -36.11
CA ILE A 541 -39.32 79.79 -35.25
C ILE A 541 -39.42 80.66 -33.98
N ASP A 542 -39.22 80.06 -32.82
CA ASP A 542 -39.38 80.73 -31.52
C ASP A 542 -38.23 81.70 -31.21
N ASP A 543 -38.49 82.83 -30.52
CA ASP A 543 -37.48 83.85 -30.19
C ASP A 543 -36.21 83.32 -29.51
N ALA A 544 -36.33 82.20 -28.78
CA ALA A 544 -35.19 81.57 -28.10
C ALA A 544 -34.28 80.77 -29.04
N SER A 545 -34.84 80.33 -30.17
CA SER A 545 -34.19 79.50 -31.20
C SER A 545 -34.00 80.26 -32.52
N ASP A 546 -34.63 81.43 -32.64
CA ASP A 546 -34.54 82.30 -33.78
C ASP A 546 -33.22 83.09 -33.70
N ASN A 547 -32.27 82.79 -34.60
CA ASN A 547 -31.01 83.51 -34.73
C ASN A 547 -31.19 84.89 -35.39
N CYS A 548 -32.41 85.25 -35.79
CA CYS A 548 -32.85 86.59 -36.12
C CYS A 548 -34.23 86.93 -35.50
N PRO A 549 -34.36 87.07 -34.16
CA PRO A 549 -35.63 87.16 -33.39
C PRO A 549 -36.65 88.26 -33.76
N LEU A 550 -36.32 89.10 -34.75
CA LEU A 550 -37.13 90.23 -35.21
C LEU A 550 -37.20 90.29 -36.75
N ILE A 551 -36.57 89.35 -37.46
CA ILE A 551 -36.52 89.28 -38.92
C ILE A 551 -36.70 87.82 -39.37
N ALA A 552 -37.95 87.48 -39.71
CA ALA A 552 -38.35 86.22 -40.31
C ALA A 552 -37.33 85.60 -41.29
N ASN A 553 -36.75 84.48 -40.87
CA ASN A 553 -35.81 83.62 -41.57
C ASN A 553 -36.06 82.16 -41.16
N THR A 554 -37.14 81.58 -41.70
CA THR A 554 -37.57 80.21 -41.42
C THR A 554 -36.53 79.12 -41.73
N ASP A 555 -35.45 79.46 -42.44
CA ASP A 555 -34.32 78.58 -42.73
C ASP A 555 -33.23 78.61 -41.67
N GLN A 556 -33.22 79.61 -40.78
CA GLN A 556 -32.28 79.76 -39.65
C GLN A 556 -30.82 79.60 -40.07
N ALA A 557 -30.49 79.94 -41.31
CA ALA A 557 -29.12 79.83 -41.82
C ALA A 557 -28.21 80.77 -41.01
N ASP A 558 -27.06 80.26 -40.57
CA ASP A 558 -26.04 80.96 -39.78
C ASP A 558 -24.67 80.36 -40.18
N ALA A 559 -24.05 80.97 -41.18
CA ALA A 559 -22.91 80.40 -41.88
C ALA A 559 -21.60 80.39 -41.05
N ASP A 560 -21.46 81.23 -40.03
CA ASP A 560 -20.29 81.25 -39.13
C ASP A 560 -20.60 80.72 -37.72
N SER A 561 -21.87 80.39 -37.47
CA SER A 561 -22.36 79.86 -36.20
C SER A 561 -22.07 80.80 -35.01
N ASP A 562 -21.99 82.11 -35.25
CA ASP A 562 -21.81 83.10 -34.18
C ASP A 562 -23.11 83.37 -33.39
N GLY A 563 -24.22 82.79 -33.84
CA GLY A 563 -25.55 82.88 -33.25
C GLY A 563 -26.40 84.01 -33.83
N ILE A 564 -25.93 84.70 -34.87
CA ILE A 564 -26.68 85.68 -35.65
C ILE A 564 -26.95 85.08 -37.03
N GLY A 565 -28.22 84.90 -37.39
CA GLY A 565 -28.56 84.29 -38.67
C GLY A 565 -28.15 85.14 -39.88
N ASP A 566 -27.82 84.50 -41.00
CA ASP A 566 -27.47 85.09 -42.30
C ASP A 566 -28.41 86.21 -42.75
N ALA A 567 -29.69 86.09 -42.38
CA ALA A 567 -30.72 87.07 -42.71
C ALA A 567 -30.53 88.42 -42.00
N CYS A 568 -29.85 88.43 -40.86
CA CYS A 568 -29.57 89.60 -40.03
C CYS A 568 -28.08 89.83 -39.74
N ASP A 569 -27.20 88.93 -40.17
CA ASP A 569 -25.76 89.05 -40.07
C ASP A 569 -25.12 89.76 -41.28
N ASN A 570 -24.03 90.49 -41.02
CA ASN A 570 -23.31 91.31 -41.99
C ASN A 570 -21.91 90.79 -42.32
N ASP A 571 -21.54 89.61 -41.82
CA ASP A 571 -20.22 88.98 -41.92
C ASP A 571 -20.38 87.45 -41.83
N LEU A 572 -21.05 86.87 -42.83
CA LEU A 572 -21.69 85.54 -42.79
C LEU A 572 -20.75 84.40 -42.40
N ASP A 573 -19.44 84.55 -42.59
CA ASP A 573 -18.45 83.52 -42.29
C ASP A 573 -17.50 83.90 -41.14
N GLY A 574 -17.74 85.04 -40.47
CA GLY A 574 -17.05 85.47 -39.26
C GLY A 574 -15.57 85.78 -39.42
N ASP A 575 -15.07 85.90 -40.65
CA ASP A 575 -13.63 86.03 -40.94
C ASP A 575 -13.10 87.48 -40.75
N GLY A 576 -14.02 88.42 -40.52
CA GLY A 576 -13.76 89.85 -40.35
C GLY A 576 -13.83 90.68 -41.63
N VAL A 577 -14.25 90.10 -42.75
CA VAL A 577 -14.43 90.70 -44.07
C VAL A 577 -15.91 90.70 -44.46
N VAL A 578 -16.60 91.82 -44.17
CA VAL A 578 -18.04 91.97 -44.50
C VAL A 578 -18.44 91.43 -45.88
N ASN A 579 -19.54 90.69 -45.96
CA ASN A 579 -20.07 89.94 -47.13
C ASN A 579 -19.91 90.62 -48.50
N ALA A 580 -20.04 91.95 -48.53
CA ALA A 580 -19.96 92.73 -49.75
C ALA A 580 -18.54 92.87 -50.33
N SER A 581 -17.50 92.54 -49.55
CA SER A 581 -16.08 92.64 -49.91
C SER A 581 -15.35 91.30 -49.87
N ASP A 582 -16.08 90.25 -49.52
CA ASP A 582 -15.60 88.90 -49.30
C ASP A 582 -15.65 88.09 -50.62
N ASN A 583 -14.57 87.40 -50.97
CA ASN A 583 -14.51 86.48 -52.10
C ASN A 583 -14.84 85.01 -51.74
N CYS A 584 -15.07 84.70 -50.46
CA CYS A 584 -15.79 83.53 -49.99
C CYS A 584 -16.84 83.90 -48.92
N PRO A 585 -17.95 84.58 -49.30
CA PRO A 585 -18.94 85.14 -48.35
C PRO A 585 -19.63 84.18 -47.37
N THR A 586 -19.31 82.89 -47.39
CA THR A 586 -19.87 81.84 -46.55
C THR A 586 -18.77 80.86 -46.09
N THR A 587 -17.49 81.20 -46.26
CA THR A 587 -16.37 80.30 -45.94
C THR A 587 -15.15 81.10 -45.53
N ALA A 588 -14.91 81.12 -44.21
CA ALA A 588 -13.97 82.01 -43.57
C ALA A 588 -12.59 82.03 -44.24
N ASN A 589 -12.24 83.14 -44.88
CA ASN A 589 -10.95 83.29 -45.56
C ASN A 589 -10.39 84.71 -45.36
N ALA A 590 -10.04 85.03 -44.11
CA ALA A 590 -9.65 86.39 -43.70
C ALA A 590 -8.46 86.99 -44.48
N ASP A 591 -7.64 86.16 -45.12
CA ASP A 591 -6.53 86.58 -45.99
C ASP A 591 -6.93 86.85 -47.45
N GLN A 592 -8.14 86.43 -47.83
CA GLN A 592 -8.81 86.62 -49.12
C GLN A 592 -7.94 86.14 -50.27
N THR A 593 -7.18 85.06 -50.06
CA THR A 593 -6.35 84.44 -51.09
C THR A 593 -7.22 83.87 -52.20
N ASP A 594 -6.89 84.27 -53.42
CA ASP A 594 -7.53 83.88 -54.67
C ASP A 594 -6.38 83.70 -55.67
N THR A 595 -5.86 82.48 -55.68
CA THR A 595 -4.58 82.12 -56.31
C THR A 595 -4.67 82.21 -57.83
N ASP A 596 -5.84 81.91 -58.41
CA ASP A 596 -6.05 81.96 -59.86
C ASP A 596 -6.73 83.26 -60.35
N ALA A 597 -7.15 84.11 -59.40
CA ALA A 597 -7.72 85.45 -59.57
C ALA A 597 -9.08 85.48 -60.29
N ASP A 598 -9.89 84.44 -60.12
CA ASP A 598 -11.20 84.33 -60.76
C ASP A 598 -12.34 85.03 -59.98
N GLY A 599 -12.07 85.41 -58.73
CA GLY A 599 -12.99 86.09 -57.83
C GLY A 599 -13.68 85.20 -56.80
N ILE A 600 -13.32 83.92 -56.71
CA ILE A 600 -13.65 82.98 -55.64
C ILE A 600 -12.36 82.73 -54.84
N GLY A 601 -12.43 82.75 -53.51
CA GLY A 601 -11.25 82.47 -52.69
C GLY A 601 -10.87 80.99 -52.68
N ASP A 602 -9.59 80.68 -52.49
CA ASP A 602 -9.04 79.31 -52.54
C ASP A 602 -9.81 78.34 -51.61
N LEU A 603 -10.31 78.83 -50.47
CA LEU A 603 -11.02 78.01 -49.47
C LEU A 603 -12.45 77.63 -49.87
N CYS A 604 -13.06 78.30 -50.85
CA CYS A 604 -14.40 77.98 -51.34
C CYS A 604 -14.40 77.66 -52.84
N ASP A 605 -13.23 77.32 -53.40
CA ASP A 605 -13.08 76.90 -54.78
C ASP A 605 -13.23 75.37 -54.90
N PRO A 606 -14.31 74.85 -55.52
CA PRO A 606 -14.62 73.42 -55.60
C PRO A 606 -13.75 72.63 -56.61
N LEU A 607 -12.64 73.20 -57.09
CA LEU A 607 -11.70 72.57 -58.03
C LEU A 607 -10.29 72.42 -57.43
N THR A 608 -10.21 72.30 -56.10
CA THR A 608 -8.96 72.19 -55.34
C THR A 608 -8.61 70.71 -55.10
N ASP A 609 -7.33 70.37 -55.34
CA ASP A 609 -6.68 69.08 -55.11
C ASP A 609 -5.58 69.35 -54.07
N SER A 610 -5.85 69.02 -52.81
CA SER A 610 -5.09 69.48 -51.64
C SER A 610 -3.75 68.78 -51.48
N ASP A 611 -3.57 67.59 -52.04
CA ASP A 611 -2.34 66.81 -51.94
C ASP A 611 -1.64 66.54 -53.30
N ASP A 612 -2.18 67.14 -54.38
CA ASP A 612 -1.68 67.13 -55.75
C ASP A 612 -1.60 65.71 -56.36
N ASP A 613 -2.47 64.78 -55.94
CA ASP A 613 -2.45 63.39 -56.41
C ASP A 613 -3.26 63.16 -57.71
N GLY A 614 -4.07 64.15 -58.08
CA GLY A 614 -4.88 64.18 -59.28
C GLY A 614 -6.33 63.72 -59.09
N ILE A 615 -6.77 63.48 -57.85
CA ILE A 615 -8.15 63.28 -57.44
C ILE A 615 -8.58 64.54 -56.67
N ASP A 616 -9.74 65.10 -57.01
CA ASP A 616 -10.27 66.27 -56.29
C ASP A 616 -10.68 65.83 -54.87
N ASP A 617 -10.44 66.64 -53.83
CA ASP A 617 -10.67 66.30 -52.41
C ASP A 617 -12.06 65.68 -52.12
N ALA A 618 -13.09 66.04 -52.88
CA ALA A 618 -14.46 65.54 -52.72
C ALA A 618 -14.68 64.11 -53.26
N LEU A 619 -13.71 63.57 -54.01
CA LEU A 619 -13.71 62.22 -54.58
C LEU A 619 -12.53 61.39 -54.08
N ASP A 620 -11.71 61.98 -53.21
CA ASP A 620 -10.51 61.39 -52.65
C ASP A 620 -10.84 60.71 -51.30
N ASN A 621 -10.59 59.41 -51.17
CA ASN A 621 -10.74 58.66 -49.92
C ASN A 621 -9.53 58.83 -48.98
N CYS A 622 -8.51 59.58 -49.38
CA CYS A 622 -7.48 60.15 -48.53
C CYS A 622 -7.12 61.60 -48.92
N PRO A 623 -8.02 62.59 -48.72
CA PRO A 623 -7.89 63.98 -49.22
C PRO A 623 -6.62 64.78 -48.85
N LEU A 624 -5.79 64.23 -47.98
CA LEU A 624 -4.56 64.85 -47.46
C LEU A 624 -3.32 63.97 -47.69
N VAL A 625 -3.49 62.77 -48.25
CA VAL A 625 -2.45 61.75 -48.43
C VAL A 625 -2.56 61.13 -49.81
N ALA A 626 -1.72 61.63 -50.72
CA ALA A 626 -1.74 61.25 -52.13
C ALA A 626 -1.81 59.73 -52.36
N ASN A 627 -2.98 59.26 -52.80
CA ASN A 627 -3.28 57.87 -53.11
C ASN A 627 -4.10 57.77 -54.43
N PRO A 628 -3.47 58.01 -55.60
CA PRO A 628 -4.19 58.11 -56.87
C PRO A 628 -4.92 56.84 -57.33
N LEU A 629 -4.71 55.72 -56.63
CA LEU A 629 -5.36 54.43 -56.88
C LEU A 629 -6.65 54.25 -56.08
N GLN A 630 -6.86 55.02 -55.02
CA GLN A 630 -8.07 55.01 -54.19
C GLN A 630 -8.42 53.58 -53.74
N THR A 631 -7.39 52.80 -53.38
CA THR A 631 -7.59 51.44 -52.87
C THR A 631 -8.14 51.51 -51.45
N ASP A 632 -9.03 50.59 -51.16
CA ASP A 632 -9.91 50.54 -49.97
C ASP A 632 -10.21 49.05 -49.77
N THR A 633 -9.42 48.41 -48.91
CA THR A 633 -9.31 46.95 -48.79
C THR A 633 -10.47 46.37 -47.99
N ASP A 634 -10.92 47.05 -46.94
CA ASP A 634 -12.03 46.65 -46.08
C ASP A 634 -13.39 47.27 -46.50
N GLY A 635 -13.37 48.33 -47.32
CA GLY A 635 -14.56 48.98 -47.87
C GLY A 635 -15.20 50.02 -46.95
N ASP A 636 -14.47 50.55 -45.98
CA ASP A 636 -14.98 51.54 -45.02
C ASP A 636 -15.00 52.99 -45.55
N ALA A 637 -14.53 53.18 -46.79
CA ALA A 637 -14.38 54.45 -47.51
C ALA A 637 -13.24 55.35 -47.03
N ILE A 638 -12.33 54.83 -46.23
CA ILE A 638 -10.99 55.37 -45.96
C ILE A 638 -10.02 54.62 -46.88
N GLY A 639 -9.15 55.33 -47.59
CA GLY A 639 -8.20 54.65 -48.47
C GLY A 639 -7.08 53.97 -47.69
N ASP A 640 -6.55 52.83 -48.18
CA ASP A 640 -5.46 52.07 -47.55
C ASP A 640 -4.24 52.95 -47.15
N SER A 641 -4.04 54.08 -47.85
CA SER A 641 -2.91 54.99 -47.61
C SER A 641 -3.08 55.89 -46.40
N CYS A 642 -4.31 56.04 -45.89
CA CYS A 642 -4.66 56.83 -44.72
C CYS A 642 -5.45 56.04 -43.67
N ASP A 643 -5.73 54.77 -43.94
CA ASP A 643 -6.30 53.80 -43.02
C ASP A 643 -5.23 53.26 -42.05
N THR A 644 -5.63 53.08 -40.79
CA THR A 644 -4.78 52.59 -39.70
C THR A 644 -4.93 51.09 -39.43
N ASP A 645 -5.97 50.47 -39.97
CA ASP A 645 -6.30 49.04 -39.87
C ASP A 645 -6.96 48.62 -41.19
N THR A 646 -6.13 48.29 -42.18
CA THR A 646 -6.53 48.25 -43.59
C THR A 646 -7.41 47.05 -43.95
N ASP A 647 -7.49 46.01 -43.12
CA ASP A 647 -8.39 44.88 -43.33
C ASP A 647 -9.45 44.71 -42.22
N ASN A 648 -9.42 45.60 -41.21
CA ASN A 648 -10.44 45.77 -40.18
C ASN A 648 -10.65 44.51 -39.34
N ASP A 649 -9.55 43.81 -39.09
CA ASP A 649 -9.52 42.61 -38.26
C ASP A 649 -9.33 42.91 -36.76
N GLY A 650 -9.09 44.19 -36.45
CA GLY A 650 -8.87 44.71 -35.11
C GLY A 650 -7.39 44.89 -34.73
N VAL A 651 -6.46 44.55 -35.63
CA VAL A 651 -5.02 44.71 -35.46
C VAL A 651 -4.50 45.85 -36.35
N LEU A 652 -3.93 46.88 -35.72
CA LEU A 652 -3.39 48.02 -36.49
C LEU A 652 -2.27 47.56 -37.44
N ASN A 653 -2.22 48.14 -38.64
CA ASN A 653 -1.25 47.83 -39.72
C ASN A 653 0.22 47.69 -39.28
N ASP A 654 0.66 48.47 -38.29
CA ASP A 654 2.05 48.44 -37.78
C ASP A 654 2.34 47.23 -36.86
N SER A 655 1.30 46.55 -36.37
CA SER A 655 1.35 45.40 -35.47
C SER A 655 0.75 44.13 -36.07
N ASP A 656 0.21 44.24 -37.28
CA ASP A 656 -0.45 43.18 -38.01
C ASP A 656 0.56 42.40 -38.87
N ASN A 657 0.63 41.08 -38.68
CA ASN A 657 1.46 40.19 -39.47
C ASN A 657 0.83 39.82 -40.83
N CYS A 658 -0.41 40.21 -41.10
CA CYS A 658 -1.08 40.20 -42.40
C CYS A 658 -1.91 41.47 -42.69
N PRO A 659 -1.30 42.68 -42.87
CA PRO A 659 -1.98 43.99 -42.99
C PRO A 659 -3.04 44.21 -44.09
N LEU A 660 -3.34 43.20 -44.89
CA LEU A 660 -4.28 43.25 -46.01
C LEU A 660 -5.21 42.01 -46.03
N VAL A 661 -5.09 41.11 -45.06
CA VAL A 661 -5.83 39.84 -44.98
C VAL A 661 -6.19 39.56 -43.52
N ALA A 662 -7.44 39.87 -43.18
CA ALA A 662 -7.94 39.76 -41.81
C ALA A 662 -7.62 38.41 -41.16
N ASN A 663 -6.83 38.46 -40.09
CA ASN A 663 -6.45 37.35 -39.23
C ASN A 663 -6.35 37.82 -37.76
N PRO A 664 -7.49 38.04 -37.08
CA PRO A 664 -7.51 38.58 -35.72
C PRO A 664 -6.71 37.77 -34.69
N GLY A 665 -6.45 36.49 -34.98
CA GLY A 665 -5.66 35.56 -34.16
C GLY A 665 -4.15 35.70 -34.31
N GLN A 666 -3.67 36.36 -35.37
CA GLN A 666 -2.25 36.64 -35.65
C GLN A 666 -1.36 35.38 -35.58
N GLU A 667 -1.88 34.22 -35.98
CA GLU A 667 -1.12 32.97 -36.03
C GLU A 667 0.07 33.10 -36.99
N ASP A 668 1.23 32.57 -36.58
CA ASP A 668 2.54 32.63 -37.28
C ASP A 668 3.30 31.35 -36.93
N GLY A 669 3.07 30.29 -37.72
CA GLY A 669 3.50 28.93 -37.45
C GLY A 669 5.02 28.73 -37.46
N ASP A 670 5.74 29.50 -38.28
CA ASP A 670 7.19 29.39 -38.43
C ASP A 670 7.97 30.51 -37.68
N GLY A 671 7.26 31.54 -37.22
CA GLY A 671 7.79 32.65 -36.44
C GLY A 671 8.61 33.63 -37.28
N ASP A 672 8.33 33.77 -38.57
CA ASP A 672 9.04 34.68 -39.48
C ASP A 672 8.47 36.10 -39.56
N ASP A 673 7.46 36.40 -38.73
CA ASP A 673 6.69 37.63 -38.65
C ASP A 673 5.71 37.84 -39.85
N ILE A 674 5.39 36.80 -40.61
CA ILE A 674 4.31 36.77 -41.62
C ILE A 674 3.20 35.84 -41.11
N GLY A 675 1.97 36.33 -41.02
CA GLY A 675 0.89 35.51 -40.47
C GLY A 675 0.45 34.37 -41.40
N ASP A 676 0.00 33.25 -40.82
CA ASP A 676 -0.40 32.04 -41.55
C ASP A 676 -1.44 32.31 -42.65
N ALA A 677 -2.31 33.32 -42.44
CA ALA A 677 -3.35 33.71 -43.39
C ALA A 677 -2.81 34.31 -44.69
N CYS A 678 -1.61 34.91 -44.65
CA CYS A 678 -0.96 35.56 -45.78
C CYS A 678 0.41 34.98 -46.13
N ASP A 679 0.89 34.00 -45.36
CA ASP A 679 2.07 33.22 -45.65
C ASP A 679 1.78 32.07 -46.65
N THR A 680 2.77 31.76 -47.47
CA THR A 680 2.72 30.70 -48.49
C THR A 680 3.44 29.42 -48.08
N ASP A 681 4.12 29.41 -46.93
CA ASP A 681 4.96 28.34 -46.38
C ASP A 681 4.91 28.42 -44.84
N SER A 682 3.71 28.22 -44.27
CA SER A 682 3.35 28.62 -42.89
C SER A 682 4.11 27.90 -41.77
N ASP A 683 4.87 26.86 -42.08
CA ASP A 683 5.74 26.15 -41.13
C ASP A 683 7.24 26.24 -41.47
N GLY A 684 7.58 26.97 -42.54
CA GLY A 684 8.94 27.29 -42.95
C GLY A 684 9.79 26.09 -43.36
N ASP A 685 9.17 24.96 -43.74
CA ASP A 685 9.87 23.73 -44.07
C ASP A 685 10.44 23.71 -45.51
N GLY A 686 9.98 24.66 -46.34
CA GLY A 686 10.38 24.87 -47.72
C GLY A 686 9.42 24.24 -48.75
N ILE A 687 8.29 23.70 -48.32
CA ILE A 687 7.17 23.22 -49.14
C ILE A 687 6.02 24.22 -48.99
N THR A 688 5.51 24.72 -50.12
CA THR A 688 4.40 25.69 -50.07
C THR A 688 3.11 25.02 -49.60
N ASN A 689 2.28 25.69 -48.80
CA ASN A 689 1.02 25.18 -48.25
C ASN A 689 0.14 24.39 -49.24
N ASP A 690 0.05 24.84 -50.50
CA ASP A 690 -0.72 24.16 -51.57
C ASP A 690 -0.19 22.77 -51.99
N LEU A 691 1.05 22.45 -51.63
CA LEU A 691 1.78 21.22 -51.94
C LEU A 691 2.22 20.46 -50.69
N ASP A 692 1.91 21.00 -49.51
CA ASP A 692 2.30 20.47 -48.22
C ASP A 692 1.22 19.53 -47.68
N ASN A 693 1.59 18.31 -47.32
CA ASN A 693 0.68 17.39 -46.65
C ASN A 693 0.56 17.63 -45.13
N CYS A 694 1.36 18.54 -44.57
CA CYS A 694 1.23 19.09 -43.22
C CYS A 694 1.48 20.62 -43.20
N PRO A 695 0.59 21.46 -43.76
CA PRO A 695 0.85 22.90 -43.98
C PRO A 695 1.16 23.77 -42.75
N LEU A 696 1.08 23.23 -41.54
CA LEU A 696 1.34 23.92 -40.28
C LEU A 696 2.38 23.18 -39.41
N VAL A 697 2.97 22.08 -39.90
CA VAL A 697 3.88 21.21 -39.14
C VAL A 697 5.02 20.75 -40.04
N ALA A 698 6.18 21.39 -39.86
CA ALA A 698 7.33 21.21 -40.74
C ALA A 698 7.74 19.74 -40.98
N ASN A 699 7.62 19.29 -42.22
CA ASN A 699 7.96 17.94 -42.69
C ASN A 699 8.48 17.92 -44.13
N ALA A 700 9.66 18.50 -44.34
CA ALA A 700 10.26 18.65 -45.68
C ALA A 700 10.47 17.34 -46.48
N ASP A 701 10.30 16.16 -45.86
CA ASP A 701 10.32 14.86 -46.51
C ASP A 701 8.97 14.38 -47.05
N GLN A 702 7.86 15.01 -46.61
CA GLN A 702 6.49 14.79 -47.07
C GLN A 702 6.13 13.29 -47.04
N LEU A 703 6.54 12.61 -45.97
CA LEU A 703 6.16 11.23 -45.75
C LEU A 703 4.65 11.14 -45.51
N ASP A 704 4.05 10.12 -46.11
CA ASP A 704 2.61 9.83 -46.16
C ASP A 704 2.52 8.31 -46.33
N ALA A 705 2.47 7.60 -45.20
CA ALA A 705 2.62 6.16 -45.12
C ALA A 705 1.41 5.41 -45.70
N ASP A 706 0.20 5.93 -45.52
CA ASP A 706 -1.05 5.31 -45.95
C ASP A 706 -1.57 5.85 -47.31
N GLY A 707 -1.09 7.03 -47.72
CA GLY A 707 -1.38 7.66 -49.01
C GLY A 707 -2.65 8.50 -49.03
N ASP A 708 -3.14 8.98 -47.88
CA ASP A 708 -4.38 9.76 -47.79
C ASP A 708 -4.19 11.27 -48.08
N ASN A 709 -2.93 11.71 -48.26
CA ASN A 709 -2.45 13.08 -48.45
C ASN A 709 -2.43 13.95 -47.18
N ILE A 710 -2.49 13.35 -46.01
CA ILE A 710 -2.05 13.91 -44.72
C ILE A 710 -0.63 13.36 -44.47
N GLY A 711 0.27 14.18 -43.94
CA GLY A 711 1.64 13.73 -43.69
C GLY A 711 1.80 13.02 -42.36
N ASP A 712 2.72 12.06 -42.29
CA ASP A 712 2.95 11.20 -41.11
C ASP A 712 3.07 11.96 -39.78
N VAL A 713 3.56 13.20 -39.82
CA VAL A 713 3.78 14.03 -38.62
C VAL A 713 2.54 14.75 -38.12
N CYS A 714 1.50 14.86 -38.95
CA CYS A 714 0.23 15.52 -38.65
C CYS A 714 -0.98 14.62 -38.92
N ASP A 715 -0.72 13.31 -39.07
CA ASP A 715 -1.73 12.28 -39.24
C ASP A 715 -1.96 11.55 -37.91
N ASP A 716 -3.23 11.42 -37.52
CA ASP A 716 -3.65 10.74 -36.30
C ASP A 716 -3.92 9.24 -36.53
N ASP A 717 -3.87 8.74 -37.77
CA ASP A 717 -4.08 7.33 -38.18
C ASP A 717 -3.09 6.95 -39.30
N LEU A 718 -1.83 6.73 -38.92
CA LEU A 718 -0.67 6.65 -39.81
C LEU A 718 -0.70 5.47 -40.80
N ASP A 719 -1.56 4.47 -40.61
CA ASP A 719 -1.70 3.33 -41.52
C ASP A 719 -3.10 3.16 -42.14
N GLY A 720 -4.00 4.12 -41.87
CA GLY A 720 -5.32 4.27 -42.45
C GLY A 720 -6.25 3.09 -42.16
N ASP A 721 -6.08 2.42 -41.02
CA ASP A 721 -6.86 1.24 -40.65
C ASP A 721 -8.16 1.58 -39.87
N GLY A 722 -8.29 2.84 -39.45
CA GLY A 722 -9.42 3.38 -38.71
C GLY A 722 -9.24 3.40 -37.20
N VAL A 723 -8.04 3.10 -36.70
CA VAL A 723 -7.64 3.20 -35.29
C VAL A 723 -6.60 4.31 -35.16
N THR A 724 -6.82 5.25 -34.23
CA THR A 724 -5.88 6.36 -34.04
C THR A 724 -4.53 5.83 -33.53
N ASN A 725 -3.42 6.47 -33.90
CA ASN A 725 -2.05 6.16 -33.47
C ASN A 725 -1.90 5.91 -31.96
N ALA A 726 -2.67 6.62 -31.13
CA ALA A 726 -2.65 6.47 -29.67
C ALA A 726 -3.30 5.18 -29.16
N LEU A 727 -4.20 4.58 -29.94
CA LEU A 727 -4.95 3.35 -29.63
C LEU A 727 -4.55 2.17 -30.52
N ASP A 728 -3.64 2.40 -31.47
CA ASP A 728 -3.22 1.41 -32.44
C ASP A 728 -2.00 0.63 -31.93
N ASN A 729 -2.16 -0.68 -31.75
CA ASN A 729 -1.09 -1.58 -31.36
C ASN A 729 -0.17 -1.97 -32.54
N CYS A 730 -0.44 -1.48 -33.74
CA CYS A 730 0.47 -1.50 -34.89
C CYS A 730 0.44 -0.20 -35.73
N PRO A 731 0.92 0.95 -35.20
CA PRO A 731 0.76 2.30 -35.80
C PRO A 731 1.27 2.55 -37.23
N ILE A 732 1.84 1.56 -37.90
CA ILE A 732 2.37 1.66 -39.27
C ILE A 732 1.96 0.46 -40.14
N ASN A 733 1.09 -0.40 -39.63
CA ASN A 733 0.92 -1.78 -40.04
C ASN A 733 -0.56 -2.21 -39.99
N ASN A 734 -1.33 -1.73 -40.96
CA ASN A 734 -2.79 -1.85 -41.03
C ASN A 734 -3.38 -3.14 -40.41
N ASN A 735 -4.06 -2.99 -39.28
CA ASN A 735 -4.64 -4.08 -38.50
C ASN A 735 -5.93 -3.69 -37.76
N PRO A 736 -7.05 -3.41 -38.47
CA PRO A 736 -8.25 -2.82 -37.88
C PRO A 736 -8.92 -3.61 -36.75
N SER A 737 -8.54 -4.87 -36.56
CA SER A 737 -9.03 -5.72 -35.48
C SER A 737 -8.28 -5.53 -34.16
N GLN A 738 -7.13 -4.85 -34.17
CA GLN A 738 -6.26 -4.65 -33.01
C GLN A 738 -5.98 -5.98 -32.29
N ALA A 739 -5.85 -7.04 -33.09
CA ALA A 739 -5.69 -8.39 -32.57
C ALA A 739 -4.28 -8.50 -31.96
N ASP A 740 -4.25 -8.93 -30.72
CA ASP A 740 -3.04 -9.13 -29.92
C ASP A 740 -3.25 -10.44 -29.17
N ILE A 741 -2.74 -11.53 -29.75
CA ILE A 741 -3.00 -12.89 -29.28
C ILE A 741 -2.29 -13.19 -27.95
N ASP A 742 -1.14 -12.56 -27.70
CA ASP A 742 -0.34 -12.82 -26.51
C ASP A 742 -0.39 -11.70 -25.46
N GLY A 743 -1.06 -10.59 -25.76
CA GLY A 743 -1.44 -9.54 -24.83
C GLY A 743 -0.28 -8.64 -24.43
N ASP A 744 0.80 -8.57 -25.23
CA ASP A 744 1.98 -7.77 -24.91
C ASP A 744 1.87 -6.30 -25.34
N GLY A 745 0.76 -5.93 -25.97
CA GLY A 745 0.47 -4.58 -26.46
C GLY A 745 1.00 -4.30 -27.87
N ILE A 746 1.60 -5.28 -28.55
CA ILE A 746 1.99 -5.21 -29.96
C ILE A 746 1.03 -6.09 -30.77
N GLY A 747 0.37 -5.51 -31.78
CA GLY A 747 -0.59 -6.26 -32.57
C GLY A 747 0.06 -7.36 -33.41
N ASP A 748 -0.70 -8.43 -33.67
CA ASP A 748 -0.28 -9.60 -34.46
C ASP A 748 0.30 -9.22 -35.84
N ALA A 749 -0.13 -8.09 -36.40
CA ALA A 749 0.27 -7.61 -37.72
C ALA A 749 1.69 -7.03 -37.77
N CYS A 750 2.23 -6.62 -36.62
CA CYS A 750 3.54 -6.00 -36.47
C CYS A 750 4.43 -6.67 -35.42
N ASP A 751 3.92 -7.65 -34.68
CA ASP A 751 4.71 -8.45 -33.74
C ASP A 751 5.65 -9.44 -34.47
N PRO A 752 6.98 -9.30 -34.33
CA PRO A 752 7.95 -10.24 -34.89
C PRO A 752 8.24 -11.45 -33.99
N VAL A 753 7.67 -11.56 -32.77
CA VAL A 753 8.00 -12.57 -31.76
C VAL A 753 6.74 -13.27 -31.24
N GLU A 754 6.14 -14.11 -32.09
CA GLU A 754 5.04 -15.01 -31.70
C GLU A 754 5.38 -15.77 -30.39
N ASN A 755 4.65 -15.48 -29.31
CA ASN A 755 4.85 -16.10 -28.00
C ASN A 755 4.51 -17.61 -28.03
N VAL A 756 5.55 -18.45 -27.88
CA VAL A 756 5.48 -19.91 -28.08
C VAL A 756 5.13 -20.66 -26.79
N ALA A 757 4.30 -20.08 -25.95
CA ALA A 757 3.91 -20.67 -24.68
C ALA A 757 2.93 -21.83 -24.86
N CYS A 758 3.12 -22.89 -24.08
CA CYS A 758 2.17 -24.00 -24.01
C CYS A 758 1.29 -23.88 -22.75
N GLY A 759 -0.01 -23.69 -22.94
CA GLY A 759 -0.97 -23.51 -21.86
C GLY A 759 -2.42 -23.47 -22.36
N PRO A 760 -3.42 -23.71 -21.48
CA PRO A 760 -4.82 -23.57 -21.86
C PRO A 760 -5.13 -22.16 -22.35
N GLY A 761 -5.67 -22.01 -23.57
CA GLY A 761 -5.98 -20.72 -24.16
C GLY A 761 -4.80 -19.98 -24.79
N LEU A 762 -3.59 -20.54 -24.72
CA LEU A 762 -2.39 -20.02 -25.40
C LEU A 762 -2.27 -20.60 -26.81
N LEU A 763 -1.37 -20.04 -27.63
CA LEU A 763 -1.14 -20.47 -29.01
C LEU A 763 -0.89 -21.98 -29.15
N PHE A 764 -0.06 -22.56 -28.27
CA PHE A 764 0.12 -24.00 -28.17
C PHE A 764 -0.77 -24.57 -27.06
N GLU A 765 -1.87 -25.21 -27.45
CA GLU A 765 -2.76 -25.83 -26.48
C GLU A 765 -2.23 -27.21 -26.04
N PRO A 766 -2.19 -27.52 -24.74
CA PRO A 766 -1.69 -28.79 -24.24
C PRO A 766 -2.72 -29.91 -24.40
N VAL A 767 -2.23 -31.09 -24.77
CA VAL A 767 -3.06 -32.29 -24.96
C VAL A 767 -3.08 -33.09 -23.66
N LEU A 768 -4.04 -32.77 -22.78
CA LEU A 768 -4.16 -33.33 -21.43
C LEU A 768 -5.49 -34.09 -21.23
N GLY A 769 -5.53 -34.92 -20.19
CA GLY A 769 -6.79 -35.48 -19.65
C GLY A 769 -7.19 -36.86 -20.19
N ALA A 770 -8.41 -37.27 -19.84
CA ALA A 770 -8.87 -38.66 -19.98
C ALA A 770 -9.04 -39.19 -21.42
N SER A 771 -8.95 -38.30 -22.41
CA SER A 771 -9.03 -38.63 -23.84
C SER A 771 -7.66 -38.80 -24.49
N THR A 772 -6.62 -39.01 -23.69
CA THR A 772 -5.25 -39.20 -24.17
C THR A 772 -4.72 -40.60 -23.83
N SER A 773 -3.74 -41.07 -24.60
CA SER A 773 -2.99 -42.30 -24.33
C SER A 773 -1.50 -42.02 -24.42
N VAL A 774 -0.72 -42.59 -23.51
CA VAL A 774 0.74 -42.45 -23.48
C VAL A 774 1.39 -43.80 -23.72
N ASP A 775 2.30 -43.89 -24.68
CA ASP A 775 3.18 -45.05 -24.86
C ASP A 775 4.66 -44.64 -24.72
N THR A 776 5.50 -45.58 -24.31
CA THR A 776 6.94 -45.34 -24.13
C THR A 776 7.76 -46.54 -24.53
N GLY A 777 9.01 -46.30 -24.92
CA GLY A 777 9.87 -47.39 -25.30
C GLY A 777 11.35 -47.08 -25.40
N LEU A 778 12.08 -48.11 -25.82
CA LEU A 778 13.51 -48.12 -25.99
C LEU A 778 13.85 -48.64 -27.39
N ARG A 779 14.72 -47.93 -28.12
CA ARG A 779 15.28 -48.38 -29.39
C ARG A 779 16.81 -48.52 -29.25
N GLY A 780 17.44 -49.51 -29.89
CA GLY A 780 18.90 -49.67 -29.95
C GLY A 780 19.52 -50.91 -29.30
N VAL A 781 20.85 -50.89 -29.11
CA VAL A 781 21.67 -52.10 -28.84
C VAL A 781 22.01 -52.30 -27.36
N LEU A 782 22.45 -51.26 -26.65
CA LEU A 782 22.80 -51.36 -25.23
C LEU A 782 22.38 -50.08 -24.48
N CYS A 783 21.46 -50.22 -23.53
CA CYS A 783 20.98 -49.16 -22.65
C CYS A 783 20.80 -49.74 -21.23
N ILE A 784 21.65 -49.36 -20.28
CA ILE A 784 21.57 -49.80 -18.88
C ILE A 784 21.00 -48.65 -18.06
N GLY A 785 19.84 -48.87 -17.43
CA GLY A 785 19.14 -47.86 -16.64
C GLY A 785 18.37 -46.83 -17.47
N CYS A 786 18.11 -47.10 -18.74
CA CYS A 786 17.34 -46.20 -19.59
C CYS A 786 15.84 -46.46 -19.51
N GLY A 787 15.04 -45.41 -19.65
CA GLY A 787 13.59 -45.49 -19.69
C GLY A 787 12.94 -44.13 -19.48
N VAL A 788 11.61 -44.14 -19.50
CA VAL A 788 10.78 -42.99 -19.14
C VAL A 788 10.25 -43.26 -17.73
N LEU A 789 10.55 -42.37 -16.79
CA LEU A 789 9.95 -42.39 -15.45
C LEU A 789 8.69 -41.54 -15.46
N ASN A 790 7.66 -41.99 -14.74
CA ASN A 790 6.37 -41.31 -14.61
C ASN A 790 5.73 -40.88 -15.95
N PRO A 791 5.57 -41.80 -16.93
CA PRO A 791 5.05 -41.44 -18.25
C PRO A 791 3.64 -40.85 -18.22
N ALA A 792 2.82 -41.18 -17.22
CA ALA A 792 1.48 -40.62 -17.06
C ALA A 792 1.46 -39.09 -16.87
N ASN A 793 2.59 -38.50 -16.45
CA ASN A 793 2.69 -37.06 -16.21
C ASN A 793 2.57 -36.25 -17.52
N LEU A 794 2.89 -36.84 -18.68
CA LEU A 794 2.80 -36.19 -20.00
C LEU A 794 1.40 -35.66 -20.37
N VAL A 795 0.37 -36.14 -19.68
CA VAL A 795 -1.04 -35.85 -19.98
C VAL A 795 -1.85 -35.45 -18.74
N ASN A 796 -1.19 -35.23 -17.60
CA ASN A 796 -1.86 -34.95 -16.33
C ASN A 796 -2.02 -33.44 -16.08
N THR A 797 -0.89 -32.77 -15.84
CA THR A 797 -0.78 -31.33 -15.58
C THR A 797 0.42 -30.78 -16.34
N LEU A 798 0.60 -29.46 -16.37
CA LEU A 798 1.80 -28.86 -16.94
C LEU A 798 2.98 -28.82 -15.97
N ASP A 799 2.77 -29.12 -14.69
CA ASP A 799 3.77 -28.98 -13.63
C ASP A 799 4.58 -30.26 -13.39
N ASP A 800 3.98 -31.40 -13.71
CA ASP A 800 4.60 -32.70 -13.54
C ASP A 800 5.28 -33.17 -14.82
N ALA A 801 6.57 -33.54 -14.75
CA ALA A 801 7.30 -34.07 -15.90
C ALA A 801 7.39 -35.59 -15.90
N ALA A 802 7.32 -36.19 -17.10
CA ALA A 802 7.91 -37.48 -17.38
C ALA A 802 9.42 -37.32 -17.61
N VAL A 803 10.24 -38.21 -17.04
CA VAL A 803 11.70 -38.09 -17.09
C VAL A 803 12.29 -39.12 -18.03
N MET A 804 12.82 -38.68 -19.17
CA MET A 804 13.55 -39.52 -20.12
C MET A 804 15.01 -39.68 -19.71
N SER A 805 15.39 -40.85 -19.21
CA SER A 805 16.73 -41.14 -18.69
C SER A 805 17.55 -42.05 -19.61
N THR A 806 18.81 -41.68 -19.86
CA THR A 806 19.78 -42.43 -20.70
C THR A 806 21.18 -42.51 -20.05
N PRO A 807 21.32 -43.04 -18.82
CA PRO A 807 22.54 -42.91 -18.04
C PRO A 807 23.73 -43.69 -18.61
N VAL A 808 23.50 -44.89 -19.16
CA VAL A 808 24.54 -45.67 -19.88
C VAL A 808 23.95 -46.23 -21.16
N ALA A 809 24.15 -45.53 -22.27
CA ALA A 809 23.54 -45.88 -23.54
C ALA A 809 24.56 -45.77 -24.69
N VAL A 810 24.62 -46.80 -25.56
CA VAL A 810 25.47 -46.82 -26.76
C VAL A 810 24.63 -47.23 -27.95
N ALA A 811 24.44 -46.31 -28.89
CA ALA A 811 23.54 -46.48 -30.04
C ALA A 811 22.15 -46.97 -29.58
N ALA A 812 21.59 -46.26 -28.60
CA ALA A 812 20.25 -46.48 -28.06
C ALA A 812 19.57 -45.13 -27.78
N SER A 813 18.24 -45.15 -27.74
CA SER A 813 17.36 -44.01 -27.53
C SER A 813 16.15 -44.42 -26.69
N VAL A 814 15.55 -43.44 -26.05
CA VAL A 814 14.30 -43.53 -25.29
C VAL A 814 13.27 -42.68 -26.00
N TRP A 815 12.01 -43.13 -26.06
CA TRP A 815 10.93 -42.34 -26.63
C TRP A 815 9.67 -42.40 -25.76
N ALA A 816 8.84 -41.36 -25.89
CA ALA A 816 7.49 -41.31 -25.35
C ALA A 816 6.58 -40.68 -26.40
N SER A 817 5.34 -41.15 -26.49
CA SER A 817 4.32 -40.59 -27.37
C SER A 817 3.06 -40.25 -26.61
N VAL A 818 2.34 -39.25 -27.13
CA VAL A 818 1.00 -38.85 -26.67
C VAL A 818 0.06 -38.96 -27.86
N GLU A 819 -1.00 -39.75 -27.70
CA GLU A 819 -2.11 -39.92 -28.65
C GLU A 819 -3.34 -39.18 -28.11
N ASP A 820 -3.92 -38.27 -28.90
CA ASP A 820 -5.25 -37.74 -28.67
C ASP A 820 -6.29 -38.69 -29.28
N THR A 821 -6.97 -39.44 -28.42
CA THR A 821 -7.97 -40.43 -28.86
C THR A 821 -9.31 -39.79 -29.23
N ALA A 822 -9.50 -38.50 -28.96
CA ALA A 822 -10.72 -37.75 -29.25
C ALA A 822 -10.59 -36.88 -30.52
N MET A 823 -9.38 -36.47 -30.90
CA MET A 823 -9.16 -35.56 -32.02
C MET A 823 -8.13 -36.06 -33.03
N THR A 824 -8.34 -35.72 -34.29
CA THR A 824 -7.32 -35.82 -35.35
C THR A 824 -7.02 -34.41 -35.83
N TYR A 825 -5.76 -34.00 -35.73
CA TYR A 825 -5.29 -32.71 -36.20
C TYR A 825 -5.11 -32.78 -37.70
N THR A 826 -5.74 -31.87 -38.45
CA THR A 826 -5.79 -31.94 -39.93
C THR A 826 -5.14 -30.73 -40.60
N GLY A 827 -4.54 -30.94 -41.76
CA GLY A 827 -3.85 -29.89 -42.52
C GLY A 827 -2.50 -29.48 -41.93
N ASN A 828 -2.08 -28.25 -42.20
CA ASN A 828 -0.85 -27.71 -41.65
C ASN A 828 -1.04 -27.45 -40.16
N GLN A 829 -0.15 -27.99 -39.33
CA GLN A 829 -0.20 -27.86 -37.87
C GLN A 829 1.22 -27.69 -37.34
N ARG A 830 1.33 -27.22 -36.10
CA ARG A 830 2.57 -27.24 -35.32
C ARG A 830 2.35 -28.13 -34.11
N VAL A 831 3.30 -29.02 -33.86
CA VAL A 831 3.28 -29.88 -32.66
C VAL A 831 4.62 -29.79 -31.97
N GLY A 832 4.60 -29.68 -30.65
CA GLY A 832 5.80 -29.59 -29.85
C GLY A 832 5.66 -30.24 -28.49
N PHE A 833 6.79 -30.37 -27.81
CA PHE A 833 6.88 -30.86 -26.45
C PHE A 833 7.50 -29.80 -25.55
N LEU A 834 6.84 -29.54 -24.42
CA LEU A 834 7.37 -28.71 -23.35
C LEU A 834 8.40 -29.53 -22.55
N VAL A 835 9.63 -29.07 -22.51
CA VAL A 835 10.76 -29.80 -21.93
C VAL A 835 11.66 -28.94 -21.07
N SER A 836 12.36 -29.54 -20.11
CA SER A 836 13.40 -28.86 -19.34
C SER A 836 14.58 -29.78 -19.02
N LEU A 837 15.70 -29.17 -18.65
CA LEU A 837 16.83 -29.87 -18.05
C LEU A 837 16.80 -29.72 -16.53
N PRO A 838 17.25 -30.73 -15.77
CA PRO A 838 17.40 -30.60 -14.32
C PRO A 838 18.33 -29.45 -13.91
N VAL A 839 19.26 -29.04 -14.78
CA VAL A 839 20.12 -27.85 -14.62
C VAL A 839 20.45 -27.24 -15.99
N GLY A 840 20.27 -25.93 -16.14
CA GLY A 840 20.66 -25.16 -17.32
C GLY A 840 19.67 -25.23 -18.50
N VAL A 841 20.04 -24.58 -19.61
CA VAL A 841 19.25 -24.52 -20.86
C VAL A 841 19.68 -25.59 -21.85
N LEU A 842 18.76 -26.05 -22.72
CA LEU A 842 19.07 -27.05 -23.75
C LEU A 842 20.22 -26.57 -24.65
N ASP A 843 21.30 -27.37 -24.72
CA ASP A 843 22.41 -27.09 -25.63
C ASP A 843 22.18 -27.71 -27.02
N LEU A 844 22.93 -27.21 -28.01
CA LEU A 844 22.84 -27.67 -29.40
C LEU A 844 23.19 -29.17 -29.56
N SER A 845 23.97 -29.75 -28.65
CA SER A 845 24.34 -31.18 -28.69
C SER A 845 23.17 -32.08 -28.28
N LEU A 846 22.37 -31.63 -27.32
CA LEU A 846 21.15 -32.28 -26.88
C LEU A 846 20.01 -32.08 -27.91
N LEU A 847 19.87 -30.89 -28.48
CA LEU A 847 18.88 -30.66 -29.55
C LEU A 847 19.13 -31.57 -30.76
N ASN A 848 20.40 -31.81 -31.11
CA ASN A 848 20.78 -32.75 -32.17
C ASN A 848 20.45 -34.22 -31.85
N SER A 849 20.03 -34.51 -30.62
CA SER A 849 19.65 -35.85 -30.18
C SER A 849 18.14 -36.05 -30.04
N LEU A 850 17.34 -35.00 -30.30
CA LEU A 850 15.88 -35.08 -30.29
C LEU A 850 15.34 -35.24 -31.71
N GLU A 851 14.30 -36.05 -31.83
CA GLU A 851 13.50 -36.24 -33.03
C GLU A 851 12.02 -36.29 -32.62
N ILE A 852 11.16 -35.54 -33.31
CA ILE A 852 9.71 -35.63 -33.15
C ILE A 852 9.13 -36.35 -34.36
N THR A 853 8.25 -37.32 -34.15
CA THR A 853 7.54 -38.04 -35.21
C THR A 853 6.04 -38.03 -34.97
N THR A 854 5.26 -37.65 -35.97
CA THR A 854 3.80 -37.72 -35.93
C THR A 854 3.28 -39.05 -36.47
N TYR A 855 2.15 -39.51 -35.97
CA TYR A 855 1.47 -40.75 -36.33
C TYR A 855 -0.02 -40.49 -36.57
N LEU A 856 -0.61 -41.29 -37.46
CA LEU A 856 -2.05 -41.34 -37.68
C LEU A 856 -2.49 -42.80 -37.60
N ASP A 857 -3.41 -43.13 -36.69
CA ASP A 857 -3.85 -44.51 -36.41
C ASP A 857 -2.65 -45.48 -36.19
N GLY A 858 -1.59 -45.00 -35.52
CA GLY A 858 -0.34 -45.74 -35.27
C GLY A 858 0.57 -45.92 -36.48
N VAL A 859 0.36 -45.17 -37.58
CA VAL A 859 1.24 -45.15 -38.76
C VAL A 859 2.00 -43.83 -38.82
N ALA A 860 3.34 -43.90 -38.81
CA ALA A 860 4.20 -42.72 -38.90
C ALA A 860 3.92 -41.89 -40.16
N GLN A 861 3.75 -40.58 -39.99
CA GLN A 861 3.45 -39.61 -41.04
C GLN A 861 4.70 -38.81 -41.41
N GLU A 862 5.13 -37.91 -40.53
CA GLU A 862 6.26 -37.01 -40.72
C GLU A 862 7.18 -37.06 -39.50
N SER A 863 8.47 -36.87 -39.72
CA SER A 863 9.49 -36.82 -38.67
C SER A 863 10.38 -35.61 -38.87
N SER A 864 10.72 -34.92 -37.78
CA SER A 864 11.64 -33.80 -37.77
C SER A 864 12.76 -34.01 -36.75
N ALA A 865 14.00 -33.86 -37.20
CA ALA A 865 15.22 -33.93 -36.40
C ALA A 865 16.09 -32.68 -36.68
N SER A 866 17.24 -32.56 -36.01
CA SER A 866 18.09 -31.35 -36.00
C SER A 866 18.15 -30.58 -37.34
N GLY A 867 17.79 -29.28 -37.31
CA GLY A 867 17.75 -28.37 -38.46
C GLY A 867 16.39 -28.26 -39.14
N GLY A 868 15.46 -29.18 -38.89
CA GLY A 868 14.03 -29.07 -39.22
C GLY A 868 13.13 -28.87 -37.99
N LEU A 869 13.67 -29.07 -36.78
CA LEU A 869 13.07 -28.56 -35.56
C LEU A 869 13.36 -27.06 -35.51
N LEU A 870 12.32 -26.25 -35.36
CA LEU A 870 12.48 -24.80 -35.19
C LEU A 870 13.28 -24.59 -33.89
N GLY A 871 14.47 -23.98 -34.03
CA GLY A 871 15.43 -23.90 -32.95
C GLY A 871 14.88 -23.07 -31.81
N LEU A 872 14.89 -23.64 -30.60
CA LEU A 872 14.65 -22.99 -29.30
C LEU A 872 14.42 -21.49 -29.40
N GLN A 873 13.16 -21.07 -29.35
CA GLN A 873 12.82 -19.66 -29.11
C GLN A 873 13.23 -19.34 -27.67
N LEU A 874 14.51 -18.96 -27.53
CA LEU A 874 15.26 -18.74 -26.31
C LEU A 874 15.17 -17.26 -25.93
N LEU A 875 13.95 -16.78 -25.70
CA LEU A 875 13.66 -15.53 -24.99
C LEU A 875 12.48 -15.82 -24.07
N ASN A 876 12.51 -15.21 -22.90
CA ASN A 876 11.74 -15.51 -21.70
C ASN A 876 10.20 -15.39 -21.91
N LEU A 877 9.57 -16.42 -22.47
CA LEU A 877 8.23 -16.35 -23.06
C LEU A 877 7.24 -17.38 -22.46
N THR A 878 7.48 -17.88 -21.24
CA THR A 878 6.47 -18.69 -20.50
C THR A 878 6.35 -18.28 -19.04
N GLY A 879 6.92 -17.13 -18.63
CA GLY A 879 7.10 -16.76 -17.22
C GLY A 879 8.15 -17.60 -16.46
N ASP A 880 8.36 -18.86 -16.83
CA ASP A 880 9.38 -19.78 -16.26
C ASP A 880 10.62 -19.90 -17.17
N ALA A 881 11.74 -19.29 -16.77
CA ALA A 881 13.01 -19.28 -17.50
C ALA A 881 13.68 -20.66 -17.71
N THR A 882 13.10 -21.75 -17.18
CA THR A 882 13.70 -23.10 -17.18
C THR A 882 13.05 -24.10 -18.14
N ARG A 883 11.84 -23.82 -18.63
CA ARG A 883 11.09 -24.70 -19.55
C ARG A 883 11.18 -24.17 -20.98
N GLN A 884 11.24 -25.08 -21.95
CA GLN A 884 11.51 -24.78 -23.35
C GLN A 884 10.65 -25.64 -24.26
N MET A 885 10.11 -25.06 -25.33
CA MET A 885 9.34 -25.79 -26.33
C MET A 885 10.24 -26.29 -27.47
N VAL A 886 10.11 -27.58 -27.83
CA VAL A 886 10.73 -28.17 -29.02
C VAL A 886 9.64 -28.48 -30.02
N ILE A 887 9.68 -27.85 -31.20
CA ILE A 887 8.56 -27.81 -32.15
C ILE A 887 8.94 -28.39 -33.52
N MET A 888 7.98 -29.07 -34.12
CA MET A 888 7.96 -29.40 -35.55
C MET A 888 6.71 -28.83 -36.23
N GLU A 889 6.89 -28.37 -37.45
CA GLU A 889 5.79 -28.14 -38.39
C GLU A 889 5.44 -29.47 -39.07
N THR A 890 4.14 -29.75 -39.20
CA THR A 890 3.62 -30.91 -39.94
C THR A 890 2.61 -30.45 -40.98
N THR A 891 2.66 -31.04 -42.16
CA THR A 891 1.66 -30.82 -43.23
C THR A 891 0.71 -32.00 -43.39
N ALA A 892 0.94 -33.07 -42.63
CA ALA A 892 0.15 -34.28 -42.63
C ALA A 892 -0.75 -34.36 -41.39
N ASP A 893 -1.94 -34.94 -41.58
CA ASP A 893 -2.88 -35.22 -40.50
C ASP A 893 -2.28 -36.20 -39.49
N PHE A 894 -2.48 -35.98 -38.19
CA PHE A 894 -1.97 -36.85 -37.12
C PHE A 894 -2.93 -36.89 -35.91
N ASP A 895 -2.87 -37.98 -35.15
CA ASP A 895 -3.56 -38.16 -33.86
C ASP A 895 -2.58 -38.46 -32.71
N GLU A 896 -1.31 -38.72 -33.03
CA GLU A 896 -0.26 -39.03 -32.05
C GLU A 896 1.06 -38.34 -32.43
N ALA A 897 1.83 -37.88 -31.44
CA ALA A 897 3.22 -37.47 -31.64
C ALA A 897 4.16 -38.15 -30.64
N GLU A 898 5.34 -38.57 -31.12
CA GLU A 898 6.42 -39.19 -30.38
C GLU A 898 7.61 -38.23 -30.29
N ILE A 899 8.16 -38.03 -29.09
CA ILE A 899 9.48 -37.44 -28.90
C ILE A 899 10.49 -38.55 -28.58
N GLU A 900 11.55 -38.63 -29.37
CA GLU A 900 12.65 -39.58 -29.22
C GLU A 900 13.94 -38.85 -28.82
N LYS A 901 14.60 -39.34 -27.75
CA LYS A 901 15.90 -38.86 -27.26
C LYS A 901 16.99 -39.91 -27.48
N ALA A 902 17.92 -39.62 -28.37
CA ALA A 902 19.12 -40.44 -28.60
C ALA A 902 20.20 -40.23 -27.52
N ALA A 903 20.96 -41.27 -27.24
CA ALA A 903 22.08 -41.19 -26.29
C ALA A 903 23.23 -40.32 -26.80
N VAL A 904 23.59 -39.28 -26.03
CA VAL A 904 24.70 -38.37 -26.33
C VAL A 904 25.89 -38.66 -25.40
N LEU A 905 27.09 -38.82 -25.97
CA LEU A 905 28.31 -39.02 -25.16
C LEU A 905 28.67 -37.74 -24.40
N GLY A 906 28.49 -37.75 -23.08
CA GLY A 906 28.96 -36.68 -22.18
C GLY A 906 27.96 -35.56 -21.88
N ALA A 907 26.70 -35.68 -22.30
CA ALA A 907 25.61 -34.77 -21.94
C ALA A 907 24.73 -35.34 -20.81
N LEU A 908 23.97 -34.47 -20.14
CA LEU A 908 23.05 -34.77 -19.04
C LEU A 908 22.18 -36.00 -19.33
N SER A 909 22.05 -36.89 -18.33
CA SER A 909 21.39 -38.18 -18.50
C SER A 909 19.86 -38.08 -18.64
N ASN A 910 19.25 -37.02 -18.11
CA ASN A 910 17.79 -36.87 -17.96
C ASN A 910 17.26 -35.66 -18.76
N LEU A 911 16.11 -35.82 -19.41
CA LEU A 911 15.29 -34.76 -19.99
C LEU A 911 13.90 -34.84 -19.37
N ASN A 912 13.40 -33.73 -18.84
CA ASN A 912 12.04 -33.63 -18.35
C ASN A 912 11.12 -33.26 -19.53
N VAL A 913 9.99 -33.95 -19.67
CA VAL A 913 8.98 -33.70 -20.70
C VAL A 913 7.63 -33.56 -20.00
N TYR A 914 7.02 -32.39 -20.09
CA TYR A 914 5.83 -32.02 -19.33
C TYR A 914 4.55 -32.32 -20.11
N ALA A 915 4.46 -31.88 -21.37
CA ALA A 915 3.27 -32.09 -22.19
C ALA A 915 3.59 -32.08 -23.68
N MET A 916 2.70 -32.71 -24.46
CA MET A 916 2.56 -32.46 -25.90
C MET A 916 1.60 -31.29 -26.10
N CYS A 917 1.97 -30.35 -26.98
CA CYS A 917 1.14 -29.19 -27.28
C CYS A 917 1.01 -29.01 -28.79
N VAL A 918 -0.17 -28.61 -29.24
CA VAL A 918 -0.50 -28.44 -30.65
C VAL A 918 -1.00 -27.03 -30.90
N ALA A 919 -0.52 -26.41 -31.98
CA ALA A 919 -0.91 -25.08 -32.40
C ALA A 919 -1.35 -25.09 -33.88
N PRO A 920 -2.24 -24.17 -34.28
CA PRO A 920 -2.51 -23.91 -35.69
C PRO A 920 -1.23 -23.49 -36.45
N PRO A 921 -1.25 -23.51 -37.80
CA PRO A 921 -0.11 -23.03 -38.59
C PRO A 921 0.12 -21.52 -38.33
N PRO A 922 1.36 -21.01 -38.48
CA PRO A 922 1.63 -19.59 -38.35
C PRO A 922 0.78 -18.80 -39.35
N LEU A 923 0.25 -17.65 -38.91
CA LEU A 923 -0.69 -16.81 -39.67
C LEU A 923 -0.06 -16.20 -40.93
#